data_AF-A0A4R3Q0S9-F1
#
_entry.id   AF-A0A4R3Q0S9-F1
#
_cell.length_a   1.000
_cell.length_b   1.000
_cell.length_c   1.000
_cell.angle_alpha   90.00
_cell.angle_beta   90.00
_cell.angle_gamma   90.00
#
_symmetry.space_group_name_H-M   'P 1'
#
loop_
_entity.id
_entity.type
_entity.pdbx_description
1 polymer ?
#
loop_
_entity_poly.entity_id
_entity_poly.type
_entity_poly.pdbx_seq_one_letter_code
_entity_poly.pdbx_strand_id
1 'polypeptide(L)'
;MQVMIEGQSHFQPFGLSYWGFEHLNKGVGSMTAPYDYHIGVDYHKSYSHLVVQDSSGKALRSGRVKNDRQSLGGFLERYRDNSHAVVEATRNWMVIYDWLDDICDDVVLAHPLKVKAIADAKIKTDKIDATVLAHLLRADLVPEAWAPNDKARKLRVALRERMFYVRLRTMTKNRIVTVFDRYPEQTAQLKTLGDLFGKAGRVQLAQVKVSEIDRIQIDRGLEFIDDINARIKQSEATIRTMTKANGNVKLLKTIPGIGEFFARLIDAEIDDIARFRNPKKLAAYAGLVPSTYSSGGKTFHGKIIKQGNKWLRWAFVEAVTPAITSDAQLRAQLRRDKLLAFFAGQPACIVAMEACSSAHYWAREIGKFGHTVRLIAPAYVKPFVKRQKNDAADAEAICEAAQRPTMRFVSVKSEEEQASAAVFRARDLLVRQRTQTINALRGHLAEYGLIVAQGPTHVTRLVLHVEDSRSKLPEATRMALAILVDTLKSLDQRIQKLDVEIARRAREDEDARRLATIPGVGPITATALIALAPGAAGFKRGRDFAAWLGLTPLQRSTGGKQKLGETSKMGERTLRRLLIIGASAVVLQARRRGTPEGSWLGRMLARKPPMLVTVALANKMARIVWALMAKGGVYKAPAVAA
;
A
#
# COMPACT_ATOMS: atom_id res chain seq x y z
N MET A 1 21.63 40.16 45.15
CA MET A 1 20.39 40.97 45.15
C MET A 1 19.69 40.71 43.83
N GLN A 2 18.45 40.24 43.72
CA GLN A 2 17.38 40.00 44.67
C GLN A 2 16.34 39.12 43.94
N VAL A 3 16.05 37.94 44.53
CA VAL A 3 14.76 37.22 44.60
C VAL A 3 14.02 36.81 43.31
N MET A 4 13.90 35.49 43.14
CA MET A 4 12.81 34.81 42.41
C MET A 4 11.56 34.73 43.28
N ILE A 5 10.35 34.98 42.73
CA ILE A 5 9.08 34.31 43.12
C ILE A 5 8.16 34.18 41.87
N GLU A 6 7.96 32.91 41.48
CA GLU A 6 6.78 32.18 40.98
C GLU A 6 5.70 32.81 40.07
N GLY A 7 5.34 32.03 39.03
CA GLY A 7 3.93 31.68 38.81
C GLY A 7 3.25 32.10 37.51
N GLN A 8 3.80 31.77 36.32
CA GLN A 8 2.96 31.69 35.12
C GLN A 8 3.10 30.31 34.43
N SER A 9 2.09 29.47 34.63
CA SER A 9 1.83 28.32 33.78
C SER A 9 1.43 28.81 32.39
N HIS A 10 2.41 28.97 31.50
CA HIS A 10 2.13 29.06 30.07
C HIS A 10 1.77 27.67 29.53
N PHE A 11 0.57 27.21 29.87
CA PHE A 11 -0.14 26.23 29.06
C PHE A 11 -0.71 27.00 27.86
N GLN A 12 0.02 27.02 26.74
CA GLN A 12 -0.62 27.30 25.46
C GLN A 12 -1.52 26.10 25.12
N PRO A 13 -2.84 26.28 24.96
CA PRO A 13 -3.70 25.19 24.54
C PRO A 13 -3.32 24.79 23.11
N PHE A 14 -2.75 23.60 22.97
CA PHE A 14 -2.76 22.86 21.71
C PHE A 14 -4.22 22.52 21.38
N GLY A 15 -4.92 23.43 20.70
CA GLY A 15 -6.37 23.33 20.49
C GLY A 15 -6.77 23.56 19.03
N LEU A 16 -6.98 22.44 18.33
CA LEU A 16 -7.69 22.26 17.05
C LEU A 16 -8.68 23.38 16.64
N SER A 17 -8.27 24.30 15.76
CA SER A 17 -9.14 25.30 15.12
C SER A 17 -9.94 24.80 13.90
N TYR A 18 -10.19 23.48 13.80
CA TYR A 18 -10.59 22.84 12.53
C TYR A 18 -12.07 22.44 12.37
N TRP A 19 -12.90 22.78 13.33
CA TRP A 19 -14.32 22.47 13.37
C TRP A 19 -15.03 23.71 13.93
N GLY A 20 -16.21 24.08 13.42
CA GLY A 20 -16.90 25.36 13.67
C GLY A 20 -17.33 25.59 15.13
N PHE A 21 -16.38 25.58 16.05
CA PHE A 21 -16.50 25.84 17.47
C PHE A 21 -16.12 27.30 17.79
N GLU A 22 -16.05 28.20 16.80
CA GLU A 22 -15.74 29.62 17.03
C GLU A 22 -16.74 30.29 17.99
N HIS A 23 -17.96 29.73 18.10
CA HIS A 23 -18.98 30.17 19.06
C HIS A 23 -18.74 29.68 20.49
N LEU A 24 -18.04 28.54 20.71
CA LEU A 24 -17.71 28.05 22.06
C LEU A 24 -16.63 28.89 22.77
N ASN A 25 -15.77 29.59 22.01
CA ASN A 25 -14.68 30.39 22.58
C ASN A 25 -15.08 31.82 22.96
N LYS A 26 -16.30 32.27 22.61
CA LYS A 26 -16.81 33.59 23.01
C LYS A 26 -17.63 33.44 24.29
N GLY A 27 -16.95 33.19 25.40
CA GLY A 27 -17.58 33.11 26.72
C GLY A 27 -18.18 34.47 27.12
N VAL A 28 -19.40 34.76 26.68
CA VAL A 28 -20.28 35.80 27.22
C VAL A 28 -21.73 35.40 26.94
N GLY A 29 -22.52 35.16 28.00
CA GLY A 29 -23.97 35.08 27.94
C GLY A 29 -24.55 33.76 28.42
N SER A 30 -25.43 33.83 29.42
CA SER A 30 -26.39 32.78 29.76
C SER A 30 -27.10 32.33 28.49
N MET A 31 -26.81 31.12 28.00
CA MET A 31 -27.51 30.52 26.86
C MET A 31 -28.87 30.02 27.34
N THR A 32 -29.88 30.89 27.35
CA THR A 32 -31.26 30.42 27.20
C THR A 32 -31.33 29.78 25.83
N ALA A 33 -31.53 28.47 25.78
CA ALA A 33 -31.73 27.77 24.51
C ALA A 33 -32.86 28.48 23.73
N PRO A 34 -32.69 28.76 22.43
CA PRO A 34 -33.58 29.64 21.68
C PRO A 34 -35.01 29.09 21.52
N TYR A 35 -35.20 27.80 21.77
CA TYR A 35 -36.46 27.10 21.67
C TYR A 35 -36.97 26.66 23.05
N ASP A 36 -38.29 26.65 23.22
CA ASP A 36 -38.92 26.17 24.45
C ASP A 36 -38.86 24.63 24.52
N TYR A 37 -38.90 23.97 23.37
CA TYR A 37 -38.91 22.50 23.27
C TYR A 37 -37.79 21.96 22.38
N HIS A 38 -37.03 21.00 22.92
CA HIS A 38 -35.97 20.28 22.22
C HIS A 38 -36.35 18.81 22.08
N ILE A 39 -36.44 18.33 20.85
CA ILE A 39 -37.01 17.03 20.53
C ILE A 39 -35.93 16.13 19.95
N GLY A 40 -35.56 15.08 20.69
CA GLY A 40 -34.66 14.05 20.20
C GLY A 40 -35.43 12.85 19.66
N VAL A 41 -35.07 12.40 18.45
CA VAL A 41 -35.74 11.29 17.77
C VAL A 41 -34.74 10.20 17.43
N ASP A 42 -34.88 9.04 18.07
CA ASP A 42 -34.21 7.81 17.66
C ASP A 42 -35.12 6.98 16.76
N TYR A 43 -34.72 6.82 15.50
CA TYR A 43 -35.51 6.17 14.46
C TYR A 43 -35.23 4.67 14.37
N HIS A 44 -36.28 3.86 14.50
CA HIS A 44 -36.25 2.42 14.19
C HIS A 44 -37.27 2.08 13.10
N LYS A 45 -37.17 0.91 12.45
CA LYS A 45 -38.00 0.55 11.28
C LYS A 45 -39.50 0.44 11.58
N SER A 46 -39.87 0.15 12.82
CA SER A 46 -41.26 -0.12 13.23
C SER A 46 -41.87 0.97 14.11
N TYR A 47 -41.03 1.72 14.82
CA TYR A 47 -41.40 2.80 15.72
C TYR A 47 -40.22 3.77 15.84
N SER A 48 -40.46 4.95 16.38
CA SER A 48 -39.41 5.87 16.80
C SER A 48 -39.56 6.15 18.28
N HIS A 49 -38.44 6.33 18.99
CA HIS A 49 -38.47 6.78 20.38
C HIS A 49 -38.24 8.28 20.39
N LEU A 50 -39.20 9.03 20.92
CA LEU A 50 -39.14 10.50 21.01
C LEU A 50 -38.93 10.91 22.46
N VAL A 51 -38.11 11.94 22.66
CA VAL A 51 -37.92 12.62 23.93
C VAL A 51 -38.06 14.11 23.72
N VAL A 52 -38.96 14.75 24.46
CA VAL A 52 -39.16 16.21 24.48
C VAL A 52 -38.58 16.76 25.78
N GLN A 53 -37.74 17.77 25.68
CA GLN A 53 -37.15 18.48 26.81
C GLN A 53 -37.49 19.96 26.76
N ASP A 54 -37.64 20.59 27.93
CA ASP A 54 -37.67 22.05 28.00
C ASP A 54 -36.26 22.67 27.86
N SER A 55 -36.19 24.00 27.84
CA SER A 55 -34.93 24.76 27.79
C SER A 55 -33.99 24.49 28.98
N SER A 56 -34.51 24.01 30.12
CA SER A 56 -33.70 23.59 31.28
C SER A 56 -33.09 22.19 31.12
N GLY A 57 -33.58 21.40 30.16
CA GLY A 57 -33.18 20.02 29.93
C GLY A 57 -34.04 19.00 30.69
N LYS A 58 -35.13 19.41 31.33
CA LYS A 58 -36.07 18.50 31.99
C LYS A 58 -36.92 17.81 30.93
N ALA A 59 -36.99 16.48 31.00
CA ALA A 59 -37.83 15.69 30.10
C ALA A 59 -39.32 15.93 30.39
N LEU A 60 -40.05 16.50 29.43
CA LEU A 60 -41.48 16.76 29.50
C LEU A 60 -42.30 15.56 29.02
N ARG A 61 -41.81 14.86 27.99
CA ARG A 61 -42.45 13.67 27.43
C ARG A 61 -41.41 12.72 26.85
N SER A 62 -41.62 11.42 27.02
CA SER A 62 -40.78 10.38 26.40
C SER A 62 -41.64 9.17 26.06
N GLY A 63 -41.50 8.62 24.86
CA GLY A 63 -42.25 7.42 24.49
C GLY A 63 -41.95 6.89 23.10
N ARG A 64 -42.40 5.66 22.87
CA ARG A 64 -42.40 5.04 21.54
C ARG A 64 -43.61 5.54 20.76
N VAL A 65 -43.38 5.94 19.53
CA VAL A 65 -44.40 6.44 18.60
C VAL A 65 -44.33 5.61 17.34
N LYS A 66 -45.50 5.23 16.81
CA LYS A 66 -45.58 4.54 15.52
C LYS A 66 -45.09 5.49 14.41
N ASN A 67 -44.39 4.95 13.42
CA ASN A 67 -43.84 5.73 12.31
C ASN A 67 -44.92 6.11 11.28
N ASP A 68 -45.87 6.95 11.70
CA ASP A 68 -46.84 7.60 10.81
C ASP A 68 -47.09 9.04 11.25
N ARG A 69 -47.47 9.88 10.28
CA ARG A 69 -47.63 11.34 10.47
C ARG A 69 -48.66 11.68 11.56
N GLN A 70 -49.75 10.92 11.66
CA GLN A 70 -50.80 11.15 12.64
C GLN A 70 -50.28 10.90 14.07
N SER A 71 -49.58 9.78 14.29
CA SER A 71 -49.03 9.41 15.58
C SER A 71 -47.93 10.39 16.02
N LEU A 72 -47.06 10.81 15.10
CA LEU A 72 -46.04 11.83 15.39
C LEU A 72 -46.70 13.18 15.77
N GLY A 73 -47.66 13.63 14.96
CA GLY A 73 -48.38 14.88 15.17
C GLY A 73 -49.17 14.91 16.48
N GLY A 74 -49.79 13.79 16.87
CA GLY A 74 -50.48 13.65 18.16
C GLY A 74 -49.54 13.55 19.37
N PHE A 75 -48.32 13.00 19.18
CA PHE A 75 -47.32 12.99 20.24
C PHE A 75 -46.73 14.40 20.48
N LEU A 76 -46.58 15.20 19.43
CA LEU A 76 -45.99 16.54 19.48
C LEU A 76 -47.00 17.68 19.56
N GLU A 77 -48.30 17.41 19.59
CA GLU A 77 -49.39 18.42 19.54
C GLU A 77 -49.22 19.57 20.54
N ARG A 78 -48.78 19.29 21.77
CA ARG A 78 -48.58 20.30 22.83
C ARG A 78 -47.21 21.00 22.80
N TYR A 79 -46.35 20.64 21.86
CA TYR A 79 -44.94 21.05 21.80
C TYR A 79 -44.53 21.51 20.41
N ARG A 80 -45.48 21.99 19.60
CA ARG A 80 -45.22 22.41 18.20
C ARG A 80 -44.61 23.80 18.15
N ASP A 81 -45.18 24.72 18.91
CA ASP A 81 -44.76 26.12 18.92
C ASP A 81 -43.42 26.27 19.66
N ASN A 82 -42.52 27.06 19.08
CA ASN A 82 -41.16 27.27 19.51
C ASN A 82 -40.38 25.97 19.76
N SER A 83 -40.41 25.07 18.78
CA SER A 83 -39.82 23.72 18.89
C SER A 83 -38.72 23.43 17.87
N HIS A 84 -37.69 22.73 18.34
CA HIS A 84 -36.56 22.29 17.54
C HIS A 84 -36.37 20.79 17.68
N ALA A 85 -36.34 20.07 16.56
CA ALA A 85 -36.17 18.62 16.53
C ALA A 85 -34.82 18.19 15.93
N VAL A 86 -34.33 17.03 16.38
CA VAL A 86 -33.15 16.38 15.83
C VAL A 86 -33.41 14.90 15.56
N VAL A 87 -32.97 14.44 14.39
CA VAL A 87 -33.01 13.03 13.99
C VAL A 87 -31.65 12.63 13.41
N GLU A 88 -31.17 11.42 13.68
CA GLU A 88 -29.92 10.95 13.07
C GLU A 88 -30.07 10.58 11.59
N ALA A 89 -29.03 10.82 10.79
CA ALA A 89 -28.92 10.40 9.39
C ALA A 89 -28.73 8.88 9.22
N THR A 90 -29.65 8.08 9.74
CA THR A 90 -29.63 6.61 9.71
C THR A 90 -30.45 6.07 8.53
N ARG A 91 -31.11 4.91 8.67
CA ARG A 91 -31.88 4.32 7.57
C ARG A 91 -33.19 5.08 7.41
N ASN A 92 -33.59 5.45 6.19
CA ASN A 92 -34.90 6.06 5.88
C ASN A 92 -35.26 7.34 6.65
N TRP A 93 -34.27 8.07 7.19
CA TRP A 93 -34.48 9.33 7.95
C TRP A 93 -35.32 10.37 7.19
N MET A 94 -35.24 10.37 5.86
CA MET A 94 -35.88 11.35 4.96
C MET A 94 -37.36 11.56 5.25
N VAL A 95 -38.11 10.49 5.52
CA VAL A 95 -39.57 10.57 5.73
C VAL A 95 -39.90 11.20 7.08
N ILE A 96 -39.18 10.81 8.14
CA ILE A 96 -39.38 11.39 9.47
C ILE A 96 -38.94 12.84 9.51
N TYR A 97 -37.83 13.18 8.86
CA TYR A 97 -37.36 14.55 8.75
C TYR A 97 -38.44 15.43 8.12
N ASP A 98 -39.02 15.03 6.99
CA ASP A 98 -40.08 15.79 6.31
C ASP A 98 -41.34 15.93 7.19
N TRP A 99 -41.71 14.91 7.95
CA TRP A 99 -42.85 15.02 8.87
C TRP A 99 -42.56 15.92 10.07
N LEU A 100 -41.33 15.91 10.59
CA LEU A 100 -40.94 16.80 11.67
C LEU A 100 -40.86 18.25 11.18
N ASP A 101 -40.36 18.48 9.96
CA ASP A 101 -40.25 19.80 9.31
C ASP A 101 -41.64 20.43 9.10
N ASP A 102 -42.65 19.59 8.84
CA ASP A 102 -44.05 20.00 8.76
C ASP A 102 -44.71 20.26 10.14
N ILE A 103 -44.12 19.77 11.26
CA ILE A 103 -44.74 19.79 12.61
C ILE A 103 -44.04 20.77 13.57
N CYS A 104 -42.71 20.87 13.49
CA CYS A 104 -41.86 21.66 14.38
C CYS A 104 -41.37 22.92 13.65
N ASP A 105 -40.88 23.92 14.38
CA ASP A 105 -40.37 25.16 13.76
C ASP A 105 -39.00 24.99 13.10
N ASP A 106 -38.16 24.10 13.65
CA ASP A 106 -36.86 23.78 13.08
C ASP A 106 -36.51 22.29 13.25
N VAL A 107 -35.76 21.74 12.29
CA VAL A 107 -35.32 20.35 12.29
C VAL A 107 -33.90 20.21 11.76
N VAL A 108 -33.03 19.67 12.59
CA VAL A 108 -31.65 19.33 12.21
C VAL A 108 -31.43 17.84 12.05
N LEU A 109 -30.59 17.50 11.08
CA LEU A 109 -30.19 16.13 10.83
C LEU A 109 -28.82 15.86 11.45
N ALA A 110 -28.69 14.93 12.39
CA ALA A 110 -27.44 14.65 13.08
C ALA A 110 -26.54 13.65 12.32
N HIS A 111 -25.22 13.87 12.35
CA HIS A 111 -24.24 12.96 11.75
C HIS A 111 -23.91 11.79 12.71
N PRO A 112 -24.33 10.55 12.43
CA PRO A 112 -24.33 9.45 13.40
C PRO A 112 -22.93 9.10 13.94
N LEU A 113 -21.90 9.08 13.09
CA LEU A 113 -20.53 8.77 13.55
C LEU A 113 -19.92 9.87 14.42
N LYS A 114 -20.37 11.12 14.27
CA LYS A 114 -19.86 12.25 15.06
C LYS A 114 -20.62 12.35 16.38
N VAL A 115 -21.94 12.13 16.36
CA VAL A 115 -22.75 11.98 17.58
C VAL A 115 -22.14 10.89 18.46
N LYS A 116 -21.85 9.72 17.87
CA LYS A 116 -21.18 8.63 18.59
C LYS A 116 -19.83 9.03 19.18
N ALA A 117 -19.06 9.90 18.54
CA ALA A 117 -17.77 10.35 19.06
C ALA A 117 -17.90 11.31 20.27
N ILE A 118 -19.04 12.01 20.40
CA ILE A 118 -19.29 13.00 21.46
C ILE A 118 -20.01 12.35 22.65
N ALA A 119 -20.92 11.41 22.38
CA ALA A 119 -21.83 10.86 23.38
C ALA A 119 -21.83 9.31 23.41
N ASP A 120 -20.65 8.69 23.27
CA ASP A 120 -20.52 7.23 23.37
C ASP A 120 -20.90 6.75 24.78
N ALA A 121 -21.92 5.89 24.89
CA ALA A 121 -22.40 5.35 26.15
C ALA A 121 -22.18 3.83 26.22
N LYS A 122 -21.79 3.33 27.39
CA LYS A 122 -21.58 1.89 27.65
C LYS A 122 -22.87 1.07 27.53
N ILE A 123 -24.02 1.70 27.80
CA ILE A 123 -25.36 1.11 27.68
C ILE A 123 -26.11 1.90 26.61
N LYS A 124 -26.56 1.20 25.56
CA LYS A 124 -27.26 1.79 24.42
C LYS A 124 -28.72 1.34 24.43
N THR A 125 -29.65 2.29 24.50
CA THR A 125 -31.10 2.04 24.38
C THR A 125 -31.74 3.18 23.60
N ASP A 126 -32.83 2.90 22.87
CA ASP A 126 -33.51 3.91 22.04
C ASP A 126 -33.90 5.18 22.84
N LYS A 127 -34.30 5.01 24.12
CA LYS A 127 -34.60 6.13 25.02
C LYS A 127 -33.36 6.96 25.33
N ILE A 128 -32.24 6.32 25.63
CA ILE A 128 -30.98 7.01 25.94
C ILE A 128 -30.49 7.76 24.71
N ASP A 129 -30.52 7.12 23.54
CA ASP A 129 -30.06 7.74 22.29
C ASP A 129 -30.92 8.98 21.94
N ALA A 130 -32.26 8.86 22.02
CA ALA A 130 -33.16 10.01 21.83
C ALA A 130 -32.94 11.12 22.89
N THR A 131 -32.70 10.77 24.16
CA THR A 131 -32.41 11.75 25.22
C THR A 131 -31.09 12.48 24.97
N VAL A 132 -30.05 11.76 24.54
CA VAL A 132 -28.75 12.32 24.20
C VAL A 132 -28.88 13.30 23.04
N LEU A 133 -29.64 12.94 22.00
CA LEU A 133 -29.88 13.83 20.87
C LEU A 133 -30.59 15.12 21.31
N ALA A 134 -31.65 15.03 22.13
CA ALA A 134 -32.34 16.21 22.67
C ALA A 134 -31.40 17.13 23.48
N HIS A 135 -30.52 16.54 24.30
CA HIS A 135 -29.52 17.30 25.05
C HIS A 135 -28.46 17.95 24.18
N LEU A 136 -27.96 17.25 23.15
CA LEU A 136 -27.02 17.82 22.19
C LEU A 136 -27.66 18.97 21.43
N LEU A 137 -28.94 18.85 21.07
CA LEU A 137 -29.69 19.90 20.39
C LEU A 137 -29.84 21.14 21.25
N ARG A 138 -30.28 20.96 22.50
CA ARG A 138 -30.42 22.04 23.49
C ARG A 138 -29.11 22.76 23.77
N ALA A 139 -27.99 22.03 23.73
CA ALA A 139 -26.66 22.59 24.00
C ALA A 139 -25.99 23.21 22.77
N ASP A 140 -26.64 23.20 21.60
CA ASP A 140 -26.04 23.60 20.31
C ASP A 140 -24.75 22.82 19.99
N LEU A 141 -24.76 21.51 20.29
CA LEU A 141 -23.64 20.60 20.11
C LEU A 141 -23.91 19.49 19.08
N VAL A 142 -25.04 19.56 18.36
CA VAL A 142 -25.36 18.56 17.32
C VAL A 142 -24.38 18.68 16.17
N PRO A 143 -23.60 17.63 15.86
CA PRO A 143 -22.78 17.64 14.66
C PRO A 143 -23.67 17.41 13.45
N GLU A 144 -24.12 18.48 12.81
CA GLU A 144 -25.06 18.42 11.70
C GLU A 144 -24.54 17.66 10.46
N ALA A 145 -25.46 16.95 9.83
CA ALA A 145 -25.36 16.37 8.50
C ALA A 145 -26.29 17.15 7.57
N TRP A 146 -25.84 17.40 6.35
CA TRP A 146 -26.67 18.08 5.35
C TRP A 146 -27.85 17.21 4.92
N ALA A 147 -29.05 17.73 5.11
CA ALA A 147 -30.29 17.23 4.53
C ALA A 147 -30.44 17.79 3.12
N PRO A 148 -30.30 16.98 2.04
CA PRO A 148 -30.48 17.47 0.68
C PRO A 148 -31.95 17.79 0.42
N ASN A 149 -32.21 18.76 -0.46
CA ASN A 149 -33.59 19.07 -0.85
C ASN A 149 -34.31 17.88 -1.53
N ASP A 150 -35.63 17.92 -1.56
CA ASP A 150 -36.47 16.84 -2.12
C ASP A 150 -36.10 16.47 -3.58
N LYS A 151 -35.84 17.48 -4.42
CA LYS A 151 -35.44 17.27 -5.83
C LYS A 151 -34.13 16.49 -5.92
N ALA A 152 -33.12 16.84 -5.13
CA ALA A 152 -31.85 16.15 -5.06
C ALA A 152 -32.00 14.74 -4.47
N ARG A 153 -32.81 14.56 -3.42
CA ARG A 153 -33.11 13.24 -2.82
C ARG A 153 -33.74 12.30 -3.86
N LYS A 154 -34.78 12.74 -4.58
CA LYS A 154 -35.45 11.96 -5.65
C LYS A 154 -34.47 11.61 -6.78
N LEU A 155 -33.66 12.57 -7.22
CA LEU A 155 -32.69 12.33 -8.28
C LEU A 155 -31.59 11.33 -7.86
N ARG A 156 -31.09 11.41 -6.62
CA ARG A 156 -30.14 10.43 -6.06
C ARG A 156 -30.72 9.01 -6.08
N VAL A 157 -32.00 8.84 -5.76
CA VAL A 157 -32.65 7.52 -5.80
C VAL A 157 -32.63 6.95 -7.22
N ALA A 158 -33.09 7.71 -8.21
CA ALA A 158 -33.09 7.28 -9.61
C ALA A 158 -31.68 6.96 -10.14
N LEU A 159 -30.69 7.80 -9.83
CA LEU A 159 -29.29 7.56 -10.23
C LEU A 159 -28.70 6.29 -9.58
N ARG A 160 -28.99 6.06 -8.30
CA ARG A 160 -28.51 4.89 -7.54
C ARG A 160 -29.17 3.60 -7.99
N GLU A 161 -30.44 3.64 -8.37
CA GLU A 161 -31.14 2.52 -9.02
C GLU A 161 -30.46 2.14 -10.34
N ARG A 162 -30.18 3.10 -11.22
CA ARG A 162 -29.43 2.82 -12.47
C ARG A 162 -28.09 2.15 -12.17
N MET A 163 -27.34 2.65 -11.18
CA MET A 163 -26.06 2.04 -10.78
C MET A 163 -26.23 0.60 -10.29
N PHE A 164 -27.31 0.32 -9.54
CA PHE A 164 -27.63 -1.03 -9.10
C PHE A 164 -27.86 -1.97 -10.29
N TYR A 165 -28.66 -1.57 -11.27
CA TYR A 165 -28.87 -2.37 -12.48
C TYR A 165 -27.59 -2.57 -13.29
N VAL A 166 -26.77 -1.53 -13.46
CA VAL A 166 -25.45 -1.66 -14.12
C VAL A 166 -24.56 -2.67 -13.39
N ARG A 167 -24.55 -2.64 -12.04
CA ARG A 167 -23.79 -3.62 -11.24
C ARG A 167 -24.30 -5.04 -11.42
N LEU A 168 -25.61 -5.26 -11.40
CA LEU A 168 -26.21 -6.58 -11.64
C LEU A 168 -25.80 -7.12 -13.01
N ARG A 169 -25.90 -6.30 -14.06
CA ARG A 169 -25.47 -6.67 -15.41
C ARG A 169 -23.99 -7.07 -15.44
N THR A 170 -23.11 -6.26 -14.84
CA THR A 170 -21.67 -6.56 -14.81
C THR A 170 -21.37 -7.84 -14.04
N MET A 171 -22.04 -8.09 -12.91
CA MET A 171 -21.90 -9.34 -12.16
C MET A 171 -22.30 -10.56 -13.00
N THR A 172 -23.42 -10.47 -13.73
CA THR A 172 -23.88 -11.56 -14.60
C THR A 172 -22.92 -11.77 -15.77
N LYS A 173 -22.44 -10.69 -16.41
CA LYS A 173 -21.40 -10.76 -17.45
C LYS A 173 -20.15 -11.49 -16.94
N ASN A 174 -19.65 -11.10 -15.77
CA ASN A 174 -18.46 -11.73 -15.18
C ASN A 174 -18.71 -13.21 -14.86
N ARG A 175 -19.90 -13.55 -14.36
CA ARG A 175 -20.27 -14.96 -14.10
C ARG A 175 -20.27 -15.80 -15.38
N ILE A 176 -20.75 -15.25 -16.50
CA ILE A 176 -20.67 -15.89 -17.82
C ILE A 176 -19.21 -16.04 -18.25
N VAL A 177 -18.39 -15.00 -18.09
CA VAL A 177 -16.95 -15.05 -18.44
C VAL A 177 -16.22 -16.13 -17.65
N THR A 178 -16.51 -16.31 -16.35
CA THR A 178 -15.89 -17.38 -15.55
C THR A 178 -16.24 -18.78 -16.04
N VAL A 179 -17.37 -18.98 -16.73
CA VAL A 179 -17.66 -20.27 -17.39
C VAL A 179 -16.62 -20.57 -18.47
N PHE A 180 -16.12 -19.56 -19.18
CA PHE A 180 -15.16 -19.72 -20.26
C PHE A 180 -13.77 -20.17 -19.81
N ASP A 181 -13.40 -19.90 -18.56
CA ASP A 181 -12.13 -20.38 -17.99
C ASP A 181 -12.06 -21.92 -17.95
N ARG A 182 -13.21 -22.61 -18.01
CA ARG A 182 -13.31 -24.08 -18.12
C ARG A 182 -13.12 -24.61 -19.54
N TYR A 183 -13.15 -23.73 -20.55
CA TYR A 183 -13.08 -24.08 -21.97
C TYR A 183 -12.04 -23.22 -22.73
N PRO A 184 -10.75 -23.23 -22.32
CA PRO A 184 -9.75 -22.27 -22.78
C PRO A 184 -9.45 -22.34 -24.28
N GLU A 185 -9.47 -23.53 -24.90
CA GLU A 185 -9.18 -23.71 -26.33
C GLU A 185 -10.28 -23.14 -27.23
N GLN A 186 -11.53 -23.30 -26.81
CA GLN A 186 -12.71 -22.87 -27.57
C GLN A 186 -12.99 -21.37 -27.40
N THR A 187 -12.55 -20.79 -26.28
CA THR A 187 -12.83 -19.40 -25.91
C THR A 187 -11.65 -18.46 -26.20
N ALA A 188 -10.51 -18.98 -26.66
CA ALA A 188 -9.34 -18.20 -27.06
C ALA A 188 -9.68 -17.14 -28.13
N GLN A 189 -10.55 -17.49 -29.09
CA GLN A 189 -10.98 -16.58 -30.17
C GLN A 189 -11.99 -15.52 -29.68
N LEU A 190 -12.70 -15.78 -28.59
CA LEU A 190 -13.63 -14.80 -28.00
C LEU A 190 -12.90 -13.69 -27.24
N LYS A 191 -11.66 -13.96 -26.80
CA LYS A 191 -10.81 -12.97 -26.09
C LYS A 191 -10.32 -11.85 -27.01
N THR A 192 -10.43 -12.00 -28.32
CA THR A 192 -10.07 -10.97 -29.30
C THR A 192 -11.24 -10.07 -29.69
N LEU A 193 -12.47 -10.41 -29.28
CA LEU A 193 -13.65 -9.58 -29.50
C LEU A 193 -13.68 -8.38 -28.54
N GLY A 194 -14.06 -7.21 -29.06
CA GLY A 194 -14.22 -5.99 -28.25
C GLY A 194 -15.44 -6.02 -27.32
N ASP A 195 -16.60 -6.52 -27.79
CA ASP A 195 -17.81 -6.68 -26.96
C ASP A 195 -18.43 -8.07 -27.12
N LEU A 196 -18.12 -8.94 -26.16
CA LEU A 196 -18.59 -10.32 -26.12
C LEU A 196 -20.10 -10.45 -25.97
N PHE A 197 -20.77 -9.46 -25.39
CA PHE A 197 -22.20 -9.51 -25.08
C PHE A 197 -23.06 -8.74 -26.09
N GLY A 198 -22.43 -8.10 -27.09
CA GLY A 198 -23.09 -7.44 -28.20
C GLY A 198 -23.58 -8.44 -29.26
N LYS A 199 -24.22 -7.94 -30.32
CA LYS A 199 -24.84 -8.78 -31.36
C LYS A 199 -23.85 -9.79 -31.97
N ALA A 200 -22.69 -9.32 -32.43
CA ALA A 200 -21.65 -10.17 -33.02
C ALA A 200 -21.04 -11.16 -32.01
N GLY A 201 -20.77 -10.70 -30.78
CA GLY A 201 -20.24 -11.56 -29.73
C GLY A 201 -21.19 -12.70 -29.34
N ARG A 202 -22.50 -12.42 -29.27
CA ARG A 202 -23.53 -13.43 -28.98
C ARG A 202 -23.64 -14.50 -30.06
N VAL A 203 -23.48 -14.15 -31.33
CA VAL A 203 -23.44 -15.13 -32.43
C VAL A 203 -22.28 -16.11 -32.21
N GLN A 204 -21.10 -15.61 -31.82
CA GLN A 204 -19.96 -16.47 -31.53
C GLN A 204 -20.14 -17.28 -30.24
N LEU A 205 -20.74 -16.69 -29.20
CA LEU A 205 -21.07 -17.39 -27.94
C LEU A 205 -22.00 -18.59 -28.15
N ALA A 206 -22.94 -18.49 -29.09
CA ALA A 206 -23.83 -19.58 -29.44
C ALA A 206 -23.08 -20.79 -30.05
N GLN A 207 -21.94 -20.54 -30.70
CA GLN A 207 -21.15 -21.57 -31.38
C GLN A 207 -20.15 -22.31 -30.47
N VAL A 208 -19.94 -21.85 -29.23
CA VAL A 208 -18.98 -22.46 -28.30
C VAL A 208 -19.46 -23.83 -27.83
N LYS A 209 -18.59 -24.84 -27.90
CA LYS A 209 -18.92 -26.23 -27.48
C LYS A 209 -18.74 -26.46 -25.98
N VAL A 210 -19.73 -26.05 -25.20
CA VAL A 210 -19.77 -26.24 -23.72
C VAL A 210 -20.66 -27.42 -23.31
N SER A 211 -20.57 -27.86 -22.05
CA SER A 211 -21.51 -28.82 -21.47
C SER A 211 -22.96 -28.28 -21.47
N GLU A 212 -23.95 -29.17 -21.44
CA GLU A 212 -25.37 -28.80 -21.41
C GLU A 212 -25.72 -27.89 -20.23
N ILE A 213 -25.20 -28.21 -19.04
CA ILE A 213 -25.43 -27.42 -17.82
C ILE A 213 -24.87 -26.00 -17.96
N ASP A 214 -23.68 -25.88 -18.56
CA ASP A 214 -23.04 -24.58 -18.78
C ASP A 214 -23.74 -23.77 -19.86
N ARG A 215 -24.29 -24.43 -20.89
CA ARG A 215 -25.13 -23.77 -21.91
C ARG A 215 -26.37 -23.15 -21.27
N ILE A 216 -27.10 -23.92 -20.45
CA ILE A 216 -28.26 -23.43 -19.69
C ILE A 216 -27.90 -22.23 -18.82
N GLN A 217 -26.75 -22.27 -18.13
CA GLN A 217 -26.30 -21.16 -17.28
C GLN A 217 -25.97 -19.90 -18.10
N ILE A 218 -25.32 -20.05 -19.25
CA ILE A 218 -24.97 -18.94 -20.15
C ILE A 218 -26.25 -18.29 -20.68
N ASP A 219 -27.19 -19.09 -21.19
CA ASP A 219 -28.39 -18.60 -21.86
C ASP A 219 -29.30 -17.83 -20.88
N ARG A 220 -29.56 -18.39 -19.69
CA ARG A 220 -30.27 -17.68 -18.60
C ARG A 220 -29.57 -16.39 -18.18
N GLY A 221 -28.24 -16.40 -18.18
CA GLY A 221 -27.44 -15.22 -17.88
C GLY A 221 -27.59 -14.13 -18.95
N LEU A 222 -27.67 -14.50 -20.23
CA LEU A 222 -27.89 -13.58 -21.34
C LEU A 222 -29.30 -12.99 -21.32
N GLU A 223 -30.33 -13.80 -21.07
CA GLU A 223 -31.72 -13.34 -20.87
C GLU A 223 -31.80 -12.31 -19.75
N PHE A 224 -31.19 -12.61 -18.59
CA PHE A 224 -31.14 -11.66 -17.48
C PHE A 224 -30.39 -10.37 -17.84
N ILE A 225 -29.33 -10.45 -18.64
CA ILE A 225 -28.62 -9.25 -19.12
C ILE A 225 -29.56 -8.38 -19.97
N ASP A 226 -30.43 -8.97 -20.79
CA ASP A 226 -31.38 -8.24 -21.63
C ASP A 226 -32.47 -7.55 -20.82
N ASP A 227 -33.04 -8.26 -19.85
CA ASP A 227 -34.00 -7.69 -18.90
C ASP A 227 -33.41 -6.49 -18.15
N ILE A 228 -32.18 -6.63 -17.65
CA ILE A 228 -31.49 -5.56 -16.93
C ILE A 228 -31.14 -4.40 -17.88
N ASN A 229 -30.80 -4.66 -19.15
CA ASN A 229 -30.57 -3.60 -20.13
C ASN A 229 -31.84 -2.78 -20.39
N ALA A 230 -33.01 -3.43 -20.49
CA ALA A 230 -34.29 -2.74 -20.64
C ALA A 230 -34.58 -1.83 -19.42
N ARG A 231 -34.34 -2.33 -18.20
CA ARG A 231 -34.50 -1.54 -16.96
C ARG A 231 -33.51 -0.37 -16.87
N ILE A 232 -32.26 -0.55 -17.30
CA ILE A 232 -31.29 0.56 -17.39
C ILE A 232 -31.80 1.64 -18.34
N LYS A 233 -32.34 1.26 -19.52
CA LYS A 233 -32.88 2.21 -20.50
C LYS A 233 -34.07 3.00 -19.95
N GLN A 234 -34.97 2.34 -19.22
CA GLN A 234 -36.10 2.98 -18.52
C GLN A 234 -35.60 3.96 -17.45
N SER A 235 -34.68 3.52 -16.58
CA SER A 235 -34.10 4.37 -15.52
C SER A 235 -33.39 5.60 -16.11
N GLU A 236 -32.66 5.45 -17.23
CA GLU A 236 -32.06 6.58 -17.95
C GLU A 236 -33.09 7.57 -18.52
N ALA A 237 -34.25 7.09 -18.99
CA ALA A 237 -35.32 7.97 -19.45
C ALA A 237 -35.90 8.79 -18.29
N THR A 238 -36.14 8.16 -17.12
CA THR A 238 -36.56 8.84 -15.90
C THR A 238 -35.56 9.91 -15.47
N ILE A 239 -34.27 9.56 -15.39
CA ILE A 239 -33.19 10.50 -15.04
C ILE A 239 -33.15 11.68 -16.02
N ARG A 240 -33.35 11.44 -17.33
CA ARG A 240 -33.44 12.49 -18.36
C ARG A 240 -34.58 13.47 -18.13
N THR A 241 -35.78 12.97 -17.81
CA THR A 241 -36.95 13.82 -17.57
C THR A 241 -36.76 14.73 -16.35
N MET A 242 -36.13 14.23 -15.27
CA MET A 242 -35.93 14.98 -14.02
C MET A 242 -34.91 16.14 -14.13
N THR A 243 -34.11 16.21 -15.20
CA THR A 243 -32.91 17.07 -15.27
C THR A 243 -32.75 17.82 -16.59
N LYS A 244 -33.85 18.04 -17.35
CA LYS A 244 -33.82 18.60 -18.72
C LYS A 244 -33.07 19.93 -18.89
N ALA A 245 -32.95 20.77 -17.85
CA ALA A 245 -32.13 21.98 -17.89
C ALA A 245 -31.38 22.17 -16.56
N ASN A 246 -30.08 21.85 -16.54
CA ASN A 246 -29.21 22.07 -15.38
C ASN A 246 -27.86 22.64 -15.84
N GLY A 247 -27.57 23.88 -15.42
CA GLY A 247 -26.33 24.58 -15.74
C GLY A 247 -25.09 23.89 -15.17
N ASN A 248 -25.18 23.35 -13.95
CA ASN A 248 -24.07 22.63 -13.31
C ASN A 248 -23.69 21.37 -14.09
N VAL A 249 -24.66 20.64 -14.63
CA VAL A 249 -24.39 19.46 -15.46
C VAL A 249 -23.61 19.84 -16.72
N LYS A 250 -23.90 20.99 -17.34
CA LYS A 250 -23.13 21.49 -18.49
C LYS A 250 -21.68 21.81 -18.10
N LEU A 251 -21.48 22.50 -16.98
CA LEU A 251 -20.15 22.83 -16.45
C LEU A 251 -19.36 21.57 -16.08
N LEU A 252 -19.95 20.62 -15.37
CA LEU A 252 -19.28 19.39 -14.95
C LEU A 252 -18.82 18.55 -16.15
N LYS A 253 -19.57 18.56 -17.26
CA LYS A 253 -19.20 17.86 -18.50
C LYS A 253 -17.98 18.45 -19.21
N THR A 254 -17.54 19.65 -18.87
CA THR A 254 -16.30 20.21 -19.42
C THR A 254 -15.06 19.59 -18.79
N ILE A 255 -15.20 18.85 -17.70
CA ILE A 255 -14.11 18.16 -17.03
C ILE A 255 -13.84 16.83 -17.75
N PRO A 256 -12.59 16.56 -18.18
CA PRO A 256 -12.24 15.30 -18.83
C PRO A 256 -12.70 14.07 -18.05
N GLY A 257 -13.31 13.12 -18.75
CA GLY A 257 -13.84 11.88 -18.19
C GLY A 257 -15.18 11.99 -17.44
N ILE A 258 -15.71 13.20 -17.20
CA ILE A 258 -17.04 13.40 -16.61
C ILE A 258 -18.09 13.48 -17.73
N GLY A 259 -18.72 12.35 -18.00
CA GLY A 259 -19.85 12.27 -18.94
C GLY A 259 -21.19 12.68 -18.32
N GLU A 260 -22.26 12.63 -19.12
CA GLU A 260 -23.63 13.02 -18.75
C GLU A 260 -24.09 12.40 -17.42
N PHE A 261 -23.86 11.09 -17.25
CA PHE A 261 -24.28 10.38 -16.04
C PHE A 261 -23.50 10.83 -14.80
N PHE A 262 -22.17 10.95 -14.89
CA PHE A 262 -21.34 11.39 -13.75
C PHE A 262 -21.62 12.84 -13.38
N ALA A 263 -21.82 13.73 -14.36
CA ALA A 263 -22.18 15.11 -14.08
C ALA A 263 -23.47 15.21 -13.25
N ARG A 264 -24.52 14.46 -13.65
CA ARG A 264 -25.79 14.43 -12.90
C ARG A 264 -25.65 13.79 -11.51
N LEU A 265 -24.83 12.75 -11.39
CA LEU A 265 -24.56 12.12 -10.10
C LEU A 265 -23.80 13.04 -9.16
N ILE A 266 -22.78 13.73 -9.66
CA ILE A 266 -21.97 14.66 -8.88
C ILE A 266 -22.84 15.82 -8.41
N ASP A 267 -23.58 16.45 -9.32
CA ASP A 267 -24.51 17.53 -9.00
C ASP A 267 -25.53 17.09 -7.94
N ALA A 268 -26.20 15.94 -8.14
CA ALA A 268 -27.19 15.44 -7.18
C ALA A 268 -26.58 15.13 -5.80
N GLU A 269 -25.39 14.52 -5.74
CA GLU A 269 -24.74 14.12 -4.48
C GLU A 269 -24.09 15.29 -3.72
N ILE A 270 -23.72 16.36 -4.44
CA ILE A 270 -23.27 17.64 -3.85
C ILE A 270 -24.49 18.44 -3.35
N ASP A 271 -25.55 18.50 -4.16
CA ASP A 271 -26.74 19.35 -4.00
C ASP A 271 -26.40 20.84 -4.10
N ASP A 272 -26.07 21.49 -2.98
CA ASP A 272 -25.53 22.86 -2.97
C ASP A 272 -24.00 22.80 -2.83
N ILE A 273 -23.27 23.53 -3.67
CA ILE A 273 -21.81 23.65 -3.59
C ILE A 273 -21.36 24.61 -2.47
N ALA A 274 -22.18 25.60 -2.11
CA ALA A 274 -21.85 26.64 -1.15
C ALA A 274 -21.60 26.08 0.27
N ARG A 275 -22.19 24.92 0.59
CA ARG A 275 -21.94 24.18 1.84
C ARG A 275 -20.47 23.76 2.03
N PHE A 276 -19.65 23.79 0.98
CA PHE A 276 -18.22 23.49 1.04
C PHE A 276 -17.41 24.78 1.01
N ARG A 277 -16.88 25.19 2.17
CA ARG A 277 -16.02 26.39 2.29
C ARG A 277 -14.82 26.42 1.34
N ASN A 278 -14.32 25.25 0.91
CA ASN A 278 -13.25 25.14 -0.08
C ASN A 278 -13.23 23.77 -0.78
N PRO A 279 -12.49 23.64 -1.91
CA PRO A 279 -12.41 22.39 -2.66
C PRO A 279 -11.86 21.19 -1.86
N LYS A 280 -10.97 21.44 -0.88
CA LYS A 280 -10.41 20.36 -0.04
C LYS A 280 -11.48 19.72 0.84
N LYS A 281 -12.50 20.48 1.27
CA LYS A 281 -13.63 19.96 2.05
C LYS A 281 -14.55 19.09 1.19
N LEU A 282 -14.78 19.45 -0.08
CA LEU A 282 -15.49 18.58 -1.02
C LEU A 282 -14.72 17.28 -1.27
N ALA A 283 -13.41 17.36 -1.51
CA ALA A 283 -12.57 16.17 -1.69
C ALA A 283 -12.58 15.26 -0.44
N ALA A 284 -12.58 15.84 0.76
CA ALA A 284 -12.70 15.11 2.01
C ALA A 284 -14.08 14.46 2.16
N TYR A 285 -15.16 15.18 1.81
CA TYR A 285 -16.52 14.65 1.79
C TYR A 285 -16.67 13.49 0.81
N ALA A 286 -16.06 13.57 -0.37
CA ALA A 286 -15.99 12.47 -1.33
C ALA A 286 -15.05 11.33 -0.86
N GLY A 287 -14.30 11.49 0.22
CA GLY A 287 -13.34 10.50 0.71
C GLY A 287 -12.18 10.25 -0.26
N LEU A 288 -11.72 11.29 -0.95
CA LEU A 288 -10.59 11.26 -1.90
C LEU A 288 -9.29 11.80 -1.30
N VAL A 289 -9.30 12.21 -0.04
CA VAL A 289 -8.12 12.72 0.68
C VAL A 289 -7.42 11.60 1.45
N PRO A 290 -6.09 11.66 1.63
CA PRO A 290 -5.37 10.68 2.44
C PRO A 290 -5.70 10.81 3.92
N SER A 291 -5.65 9.69 4.65
CA SER A 291 -5.65 9.73 6.12
C SER A 291 -4.41 10.48 6.59
N THR A 292 -4.54 11.30 7.63
CA THR A 292 -3.45 12.14 8.12
C THR A 292 -3.22 11.88 9.61
N TYR A 293 -2.00 11.53 9.97
CA TYR A 293 -1.55 11.35 11.35
C TYR A 293 -0.52 12.44 11.63
N SER A 294 -0.81 13.33 12.57
CA SER A 294 0.09 14.43 12.92
C SER A 294 0.33 14.47 14.41
N SER A 295 1.58 14.37 14.84
CA SER A 295 2.00 14.51 16.24
C SER A 295 3.43 15.07 16.33
N GLY A 296 3.68 15.93 17.32
CA GLY A 296 5.02 16.46 17.61
C GLY A 296 5.74 17.12 16.42
N GLY A 297 5.02 17.89 15.59
CA GLY A 297 5.57 18.58 14.41
C GLY A 297 5.84 17.69 13.19
N LYS A 298 5.44 16.40 13.23
CA LYS A 298 5.55 15.48 12.08
C LYS A 298 4.16 15.13 11.56
N THR A 299 3.99 15.18 10.25
CA THR A 299 2.75 14.80 9.56
C THR A 299 3.01 13.63 8.62
N PHE A 300 2.21 12.57 8.76
CA PHE A 300 2.23 11.38 7.94
C PHE A 300 0.90 11.22 7.21
N HIS A 301 0.94 11.02 5.89
CA HIS A 301 -0.24 10.76 5.07
C HIS A 301 -0.31 9.27 4.69
N GLY A 302 -1.44 8.63 4.98
CA GLY A 302 -1.72 7.22 4.68
C GLY A 302 -2.61 7.04 3.45
N LYS A 303 -3.38 5.95 3.44
CA LYS A 303 -4.33 5.62 2.36
C LYS A 303 -5.48 6.61 2.30
N ILE A 304 -6.19 6.70 1.17
CA ILE A 304 -7.42 7.49 1.07
C ILE A 304 -8.41 7.11 2.18
N ILE A 305 -9.10 8.11 2.73
CA ILE A 305 -10.15 7.85 3.71
C ILE A 305 -11.35 7.21 3.02
N LYS A 306 -11.76 6.03 3.48
CA LYS A 306 -12.97 5.36 2.95
C LYS A 306 -14.26 5.91 3.55
N GLN A 307 -14.17 6.74 4.58
CA GLN A 307 -15.27 7.50 5.15
C GLN A 307 -15.63 8.68 4.23
N GLY A 308 -16.92 8.91 3.99
CA GLY A 308 -17.42 9.93 3.06
C GLY A 308 -18.43 9.39 2.05
N ASN A 309 -18.84 10.22 1.08
CA ASN A 309 -19.78 9.89 0.04
C ASN A 309 -19.16 8.89 -0.96
N LYS A 310 -19.53 7.62 -0.82
CA LYS A 310 -19.04 6.52 -1.65
C LYS A 310 -19.37 6.66 -3.14
N TRP A 311 -20.45 7.37 -3.48
CA TRP A 311 -20.90 7.53 -4.87
C TRP A 311 -20.06 8.58 -5.59
N LEU A 312 -19.79 9.72 -4.94
CA LEU A 312 -18.83 10.71 -5.43
C LEU A 312 -17.44 10.09 -5.59
N ARG A 313 -16.96 9.36 -4.57
CA ARG A 313 -15.67 8.65 -4.66
C ARG A 313 -15.59 7.77 -5.89
N TRP A 314 -16.60 6.92 -6.07
CA TRP A 314 -16.67 5.99 -7.19
C TRP A 314 -16.72 6.74 -8.53
N ALA A 315 -17.58 7.75 -8.66
CA ALA A 315 -17.71 8.54 -9.89
C ALA A 315 -16.38 9.20 -10.29
N PHE A 316 -15.69 9.85 -9.35
CA PHE A 316 -14.42 10.50 -9.64
C PHE A 316 -13.30 9.51 -9.97
N VAL A 317 -13.27 8.33 -9.34
CA VAL A 317 -12.29 7.27 -9.67
C VAL A 317 -12.57 6.70 -11.06
N GLU A 318 -13.83 6.38 -11.37
CA GLU A 318 -14.20 5.84 -12.69
C GLU A 318 -13.99 6.85 -13.81
N ALA A 319 -14.18 8.16 -13.55
CA ALA A 319 -13.96 9.22 -14.53
C ALA A 319 -12.50 9.33 -14.98
N VAL A 320 -11.53 8.85 -14.20
CA VAL A 320 -10.10 8.89 -14.57
C VAL A 320 -9.83 8.09 -15.84
N THR A 321 -10.41 6.90 -15.99
CA THR A 321 -10.18 6.02 -17.16
C THR A 321 -10.58 6.70 -18.49
N PRO A 322 -11.81 7.22 -18.66
CA PRO A 322 -12.17 7.99 -19.84
C PRO A 322 -11.42 9.32 -19.92
N ALA A 323 -11.03 9.96 -18.80
CA ALA A 323 -10.22 11.18 -18.82
C ALA A 323 -8.85 10.94 -19.49
N ILE A 324 -8.11 9.90 -19.08
CA ILE A 324 -6.84 9.48 -19.70
C ILE A 324 -7.02 9.19 -21.19
N THR A 325 -8.18 8.61 -21.55
CA THR A 325 -8.47 8.25 -22.94
C THR A 325 -8.86 9.45 -23.80
N SER A 326 -9.44 10.51 -23.23
CA SER A 326 -9.97 11.66 -23.99
C SER A 326 -9.06 12.88 -23.96
N ASP A 327 -8.26 13.06 -22.92
CA ASP A 327 -7.37 14.22 -22.73
C ASP A 327 -5.93 13.89 -23.13
N ALA A 328 -5.33 14.70 -24.02
CA ALA A 328 -3.99 14.46 -24.54
C ALA A 328 -2.87 14.62 -23.49
N GLN A 329 -3.05 15.49 -22.49
CA GLN A 329 -2.08 15.69 -21.41
C GLN A 329 -2.15 14.54 -20.40
N LEU A 330 -3.36 14.03 -20.08
CA LEU A 330 -3.52 12.84 -19.25
C LEU A 330 -3.08 11.55 -19.98
N ARG A 331 -3.19 11.52 -21.32
CA ARG A 331 -2.67 10.44 -22.18
C ARG A 331 -1.14 10.42 -22.28
N ALA A 332 -0.44 11.47 -21.83
CA ALA A 332 1.03 11.56 -21.88
C ALA A 332 1.76 10.51 -21.03
N GLN A 333 1.05 9.66 -20.28
CA GLN A 333 1.64 8.46 -19.69
C GLN A 333 1.99 7.45 -20.79
N LEU A 334 3.28 7.38 -21.13
CA LEU A 334 3.83 6.35 -22.01
C LEU A 334 3.57 4.96 -21.42
N ARG A 335 2.66 4.22 -22.05
CA ARG A 335 2.46 2.80 -21.74
C ARG A 335 3.70 2.01 -22.13
N ARG A 336 3.93 0.90 -21.42
CA ARG A 336 5.11 0.03 -21.58
C ARG A 336 5.34 -0.40 -23.04
N ASP A 337 4.28 -0.73 -23.76
CA ASP A 337 4.29 -1.15 -25.16
C ASP A 337 4.62 -0.03 -26.16
N LYS A 338 4.53 1.24 -25.73
CA LYS A 338 4.83 2.43 -26.55
C LYS A 338 6.19 3.04 -26.26
N LEU A 339 6.89 2.59 -25.22
CA LEU A 339 8.12 3.21 -24.74
C LEU A 339 9.26 3.15 -25.78
N LEU A 340 9.46 2.01 -26.44
CA LEU A 340 10.52 1.87 -27.46
C LEU A 340 10.21 2.70 -28.70
N ALA A 341 8.95 2.71 -29.15
CA ALA A 341 8.52 3.52 -30.28
C ALA A 341 8.71 5.03 -30.01
N PHE A 342 8.50 5.47 -28.77
CA PHE A 342 8.77 6.84 -28.37
C PHE A 342 10.26 7.18 -28.48
N PHE A 343 11.15 6.38 -27.90
CA PHE A 343 12.61 6.63 -27.96
C PHE A 343 13.16 6.52 -29.39
N ALA A 344 12.64 5.60 -30.21
CA ALA A 344 13.01 5.50 -31.62
C ALA A 344 12.76 6.80 -32.41
N GLY A 345 11.79 7.62 -32.00
CA GLY A 345 11.48 8.91 -32.62
C GLY A 345 12.20 10.12 -32.00
N GLN A 346 13.04 9.92 -30.97
CA GLN A 346 13.78 11.01 -30.33
C GLN A 346 15.21 11.11 -30.86
N PRO A 347 15.81 12.31 -30.94
CA PRO A 347 17.24 12.45 -31.17
C PRO A 347 18.04 11.80 -30.03
N ALA A 348 19.27 11.38 -30.33
CA ALA A 348 20.18 10.82 -29.34
C ALA A 348 20.33 11.75 -28.12
N CYS A 349 20.10 11.22 -26.92
CA CYS A 349 20.02 12.02 -25.69
C CYS A 349 20.46 11.20 -24.47
N ILE A 350 20.60 11.86 -23.32
CA ILE A 350 20.87 11.19 -22.05
C ILE A 350 19.54 10.76 -21.42
N VAL A 351 19.39 9.48 -21.14
CA VAL A 351 18.21 8.92 -20.46
C VAL A 351 18.61 8.50 -19.05
N ALA A 352 18.16 9.25 -18.05
CA ALA A 352 18.39 8.93 -16.65
C ALA A 352 17.26 8.05 -16.10
N MET A 353 17.61 6.98 -15.40
CA MET A 353 16.64 6.06 -14.79
C MET A 353 17.08 5.65 -13.38
N GLU A 354 16.13 5.45 -12.48
CA GLU A 354 16.43 4.79 -11.21
C GLU A 354 16.71 3.30 -11.45
N ALA A 355 17.75 2.78 -10.79
CA ALA A 355 18.10 1.37 -10.85
C ALA A 355 17.03 0.52 -10.13
N CYS A 356 16.15 -0.09 -10.92
CA CYS A 356 15.10 -1.00 -10.48
C CYS A 356 15.23 -2.39 -11.13
N SER A 357 14.28 -3.29 -10.89
CA SER A 357 14.32 -4.68 -11.38
C SER A 357 14.41 -4.79 -12.90
N SER A 358 13.78 -3.87 -13.64
CA SER A 358 13.74 -3.85 -15.11
C SER A 358 14.71 -2.84 -15.74
N ALA A 359 15.41 -2.04 -14.95
CA ALA A 359 16.18 -0.90 -15.45
C ALA A 359 17.29 -1.30 -16.44
N HIS A 360 17.97 -2.43 -16.21
CA HIS A 360 19.00 -2.93 -17.13
C HIS A 360 18.44 -3.35 -18.50
N TYR A 361 17.28 -4.00 -18.53
CA TYR A 361 16.61 -4.36 -19.78
C TYR A 361 16.27 -3.10 -20.57
N TRP A 362 15.61 -2.14 -19.93
CA TRP A 362 15.25 -0.88 -20.59
C TRP A 362 16.47 -0.09 -21.02
N ALA A 363 17.53 -0.06 -20.21
CA ALA A 363 18.75 0.64 -20.58
C ALA A 363 19.40 0.05 -21.84
N ARG A 364 19.38 -1.27 -22.02
CA ARG A 364 19.86 -1.90 -23.26
C ARG A 364 18.95 -1.58 -24.45
N GLU A 365 17.63 -1.77 -24.31
CA GLU A 365 16.70 -1.54 -25.41
C GLU A 365 16.68 -0.07 -25.86
N ILE A 366 16.73 0.86 -24.91
CA ILE A 366 16.82 2.31 -25.20
C ILE A 366 18.19 2.63 -25.82
N GLY A 367 19.27 2.01 -25.35
CA GLY A 367 20.61 2.20 -25.92
C GLY A 367 20.74 1.79 -27.38
N LYS A 368 19.95 0.80 -27.85
CA LYS A 368 19.92 0.38 -29.27
C LYS A 368 19.50 1.51 -30.23
N PHE A 369 18.78 2.52 -29.75
CA PHE A 369 18.39 3.70 -30.52
C PHE A 369 19.42 4.85 -30.46
N GLY A 370 20.62 4.61 -29.91
CA GLY A 370 21.71 5.60 -29.85
C GLY A 370 21.67 6.53 -28.62
N HIS A 371 20.75 6.31 -27.68
CA HIS A 371 20.70 7.09 -26.44
C HIS A 371 21.76 6.64 -25.43
N THR A 372 22.28 7.59 -24.65
CA THR A 372 23.18 7.30 -23.53
C THR A 372 22.38 7.10 -22.24
N VAL A 373 22.29 5.87 -21.75
CA VAL A 373 21.49 5.57 -20.53
C VAL A 373 22.34 5.66 -19.26
N ARG A 374 21.81 6.33 -18.24
CA ARG A 374 22.43 6.52 -16.93
C ARG A 374 21.55 5.97 -15.82
N LEU A 375 21.95 4.86 -15.20
CA LEU A 375 21.21 4.28 -14.08
C LEU A 375 21.68 4.88 -12.74
N ILE A 376 20.77 5.30 -11.87
CA ILE A 376 21.09 5.89 -10.56
C ILE A 376 20.54 5.02 -9.44
N ALA A 377 21.33 4.72 -8.42
CA ALA A 377 20.85 3.97 -7.27
C ALA A 377 19.76 4.76 -6.50
N PRO A 378 18.67 4.12 -6.04
CA PRO A 378 17.58 4.77 -5.30
C PRO A 378 18.01 5.69 -4.16
N ALA A 379 19.05 5.27 -3.42
CA ALA A 379 19.58 6.02 -2.30
C ALA A 379 20.18 7.37 -2.70
N TYR A 380 20.64 7.52 -3.95
CA TYR A 380 21.18 8.76 -4.50
C TYR A 380 20.12 9.63 -5.17
N VAL A 381 18.97 9.07 -5.55
CA VAL A 381 17.81 9.85 -6.03
C VAL A 381 17.07 10.49 -4.86
N LYS A 382 16.95 9.77 -3.73
CA LYS A 382 16.17 10.18 -2.55
C LYS A 382 16.40 11.63 -2.08
N PRO A 383 17.63 12.19 -2.05
CA PRO A 383 17.84 13.59 -1.65
C PRO A 383 17.22 14.64 -2.59
N PHE A 384 16.92 14.28 -3.83
CA PHE A 384 16.34 15.16 -4.86
C PHE A 384 14.80 15.08 -4.93
N VAL A 385 14.18 14.14 -4.20
CA VAL A 385 12.72 13.98 -4.19
C VAL A 385 12.08 15.11 -3.39
N LYS A 386 11.21 15.91 -4.03
CA LYS A 386 10.46 17.01 -3.40
C LYS A 386 9.41 16.46 -2.40
N ARG A 387 8.85 17.35 -1.56
CA ARG A 387 7.93 16.99 -0.45
C ARG A 387 6.74 16.10 -0.83
N GLN A 388 6.27 16.14 -2.08
CA GLN A 388 5.17 15.32 -2.58
C GLN A 388 5.71 14.23 -3.50
N LYS A 389 5.56 12.96 -3.09
CA LYS A 389 5.98 11.82 -3.90
C LYS A 389 4.91 11.48 -4.94
N ASN A 390 5.24 11.61 -6.22
CA ASN A 390 4.47 11.11 -7.35
C ASN A 390 5.43 10.79 -8.51
N ASP A 391 4.96 10.04 -9.51
CA ASP A 391 5.82 9.55 -10.60
C ASP A 391 6.50 10.70 -11.39
N ALA A 392 5.83 11.85 -11.54
CA ALA A 392 6.39 13.02 -12.20
C ALA A 392 7.52 13.68 -11.38
N ALA A 393 7.33 13.82 -10.07
CA ALA A 393 8.32 14.34 -9.15
C ALA A 393 9.51 13.38 -8.98
N ASP A 394 9.26 12.08 -9.03
CA ASP A 394 10.31 11.05 -9.03
C ASP A 394 11.13 11.12 -10.35
N ALA A 395 10.47 11.29 -11.51
CA ALA A 395 11.16 11.50 -12.79
C ALA A 395 11.98 12.80 -12.82
N GLU A 396 11.43 13.90 -12.30
CA GLU A 396 12.15 15.17 -12.14
C GLU A 396 13.38 15.01 -11.23
N ALA A 397 13.22 14.34 -10.09
CA ALA A 397 14.32 14.07 -9.15
C ALA A 397 15.42 13.20 -9.77
N ILE A 398 15.07 12.19 -10.58
CA ILE A 398 16.03 11.37 -11.34
C ILE A 398 16.79 12.24 -12.34
N CYS A 399 16.10 13.11 -13.07
CA CYS A 399 16.72 14.03 -14.02
C CYS A 399 17.69 15.00 -13.31
N GLU A 400 17.27 15.60 -12.20
CA GLU A 400 18.10 16.51 -11.42
C GLU A 400 19.33 15.80 -10.83
N ALA A 401 19.14 14.60 -10.28
CA ALA A 401 20.22 13.77 -9.76
C ALA A 401 21.25 13.46 -10.87
N ALA A 402 20.80 13.16 -12.09
CA ALA A 402 21.65 12.81 -13.22
C ALA A 402 22.55 13.95 -13.71
N GLN A 403 22.17 15.21 -13.43
CA GLN A 403 22.94 16.39 -13.82
C GLN A 403 24.10 16.71 -12.87
N ARG A 404 24.14 16.10 -11.68
CA ARG A 404 25.18 16.41 -10.69
C ARG A 404 26.55 15.89 -11.14
N PRO A 405 27.60 16.72 -11.24
CA PRO A 405 28.92 16.29 -11.73
C PRO A 405 29.55 15.17 -10.90
N THR A 406 29.22 15.09 -9.61
CA THR A 406 29.72 14.08 -8.68
C THR A 406 28.84 12.83 -8.63
N MET A 407 27.78 12.74 -9.45
CA MET A 407 26.84 11.62 -9.43
C MET A 407 27.54 10.33 -9.88
N ARG A 408 27.20 9.22 -9.20
CA ARG A 408 27.70 7.89 -9.55
C ARG A 408 26.58 7.09 -10.20
N PHE A 409 26.87 6.57 -11.38
CA PHE A 409 25.93 5.75 -12.14
C PHE A 409 26.23 4.25 -11.95
N VAL A 410 25.18 3.45 -11.96
CA VAL A 410 25.24 2.00 -12.01
C VAL A 410 25.50 1.60 -13.46
N SER A 411 26.49 0.73 -13.70
CA SER A 411 26.74 0.21 -15.05
C SER A 411 25.54 -0.60 -15.56
N VAL A 412 25.21 -0.41 -16.82
CA VAL A 412 24.20 -1.24 -17.50
C VAL A 412 24.80 -2.62 -17.71
N LYS A 413 24.14 -3.65 -17.17
CA LYS A 413 24.61 -5.03 -17.30
C LYS A 413 24.25 -5.61 -18.66
N SER A 414 25.14 -6.42 -19.22
CA SER A 414 24.84 -7.27 -20.38
C SER A 414 23.81 -8.36 -20.00
N GLU A 415 23.23 -9.02 -21.02
CA GLU A 415 22.31 -10.13 -20.78
C GLU A 415 22.99 -11.30 -20.07
N GLU A 416 24.24 -11.59 -20.44
CA GLU A 416 25.06 -12.63 -19.84
C GLU A 416 25.42 -12.34 -18.38
N GLU A 417 25.75 -11.08 -18.05
CA GLU A 417 26.00 -10.65 -16.68
C GLU A 417 24.73 -10.73 -15.83
N GLN A 418 23.57 -10.39 -16.38
CA GLN A 418 22.28 -10.53 -15.69
C GLN A 418 21.91 -12.00 -15.48
N ALA A 419 22.09 -12.85 -16.49
CA ALA A 419 21.86 -14.28 -16.39
C ALA A 419 22.76 -14.92 -15.32
N SER A 420 24.04 -14.53 -15.29
CA SER A 420 24.99 -14.96 -14.26
C SER A 420 24.54 -14.52 -12.86
N ALA A 421 24.12 -13.27 -12.70
CA ALA A 421 23.59 -12.78 -11.42
C ALA A 421 22.29 -13.50 -10.99
N ALA A 422 21.44 -13.91 -11.95
CA ALA A 422 20.19 -14.60 -11.67
C ALA A 422 20.41 -15.96 -11.01
N VAL A 423 21.44 -16.72 -11.42
CA VAL A 423 21.83 -17.99 -10.80
C VAL A 423 22.13 -17.81 -9.30
N PHE A 424 22.94 -16.79 -8.93
CA PHE A 424 23.26 -16.52 -7.53
C PHE A 424 22.06 -16.06 -6.71
N ARG A 425 21.20 -15.21 -7.30
CA ARG A 425 19.98 -14.74 -6.62
C ARG A 425 18.98 -15.86 -6.40
N ALA A 426 18.81 -16.74 -7.39
CA ALA A 426 17.98 -17.94 -7.26
C ALA A 426 18.53 -18.84 -6.15
N ARG A 427 19.83 -19.13 -6.15
CA ARG A 427 20.45 -19.93 -5.09
C ARG A 427 20.26 -19.29 -3.71
N ASP A 428 20.49 -18.00 -3.58
CA ASP A 428 20.34 -17.30 -2.31
C ASP A 428 18.90 -17.33 -1.80
N LEU A 429 17.91 -17.21 -2.69
CA LEU A 429 16.50 -17.38 -2.36
C LEU A 429 16.24 -18.80 -1.81
N LEU A 430 16.70 -19.84 -2.51
CA LEU A 430 16.50 -21.23 -2.08
C LEU A 430 17.19 -21.52 -0.74
N VAL A 431 18.39 -20.99 -0.50
CA VAL A 431 19.10 -21.13 0.79
C VAL A 431 18.34 -20.45 1.93
N ARG A 432 17.73 -19.28 1.67
CA ARG A 432 16.89 -18.60 2.66
C ARG A 432 15.62 -19.40 2.95
N GLN A 433 14.93 -19.89 1.92
CA GLN A 433 13.77 -20.78 2.07
C GLN A 433 14.13 -22.04 2.86
N ARG A 434 15.25 -22.68 2.53
CA ARG A 434 15.76 -23.86 3.25
C ARG A 434 15.95 -23.56 4.74
N THR A 435 16.56 -22.42 5.07
CA THR A 435 16.76 -22.00 6.46
C THR A 435 15.43 -21.73 7.16
N GLN A 436 14.47 -21.10 6.47
CA GLN A 436 13.12 -20.87 6.97
C GLN A 436 12.40 -22.20 7.27
N THR A 437 12.47 -23.17 6.36
CA THR A 437 11.89 -24.51 6.54
C THR A 437 12.53 -25.26 7.71
N ILE A 438 13.86 -25.22 7.84
CA ILE A 438 14.58 -25.79 9.00
C ILE A 438 14.13 -25.17 10.32
N ASN A 439 13.93 -23.85 10.35
CA ASN A 439 13.48 -23.15 11.55
C ASN A 439 12.02 -23.46 11.88
N ALA A 440 11.16 -23.60 10.87
CA ALA A 440 9.77 -24.04 11.05
C ALA A 440 9.69 -25.46 11.62
N LEU A 441 10.44 -26.42 11.02
CA LEU A 441 10.55 -27.79 11.53
C LEU A 441 11.01 -27.81 13.00
N ARG A 442 12.06 -27.04 13.33
CA ARG A 442 12.57 -26.95 14.70
C ARG A 442 11.56 -26.34 15.67
N GLY A 443 10.85 -25.29 15.26
CA GLY A 443 9.82 -24.64 16.08
C GLY A 443 8.68 -25.60 16.42
N HIS A 444 8.12 -26.26 15.41
CA HIS A 444 7.03 -27.21 15.63
C HIS A 444 7.44 -28.44 16.43
N LEU A 445 8.62 -29.00 16.20
CA LEU A 445 9.12 -30.12 17.01
C LEU A 445 9.31 -29.72 18.49
N ALA A 446 9.72 -28.47 18.76
CA ALA A 446 9.86 -27.97 20.11
C ALA A 446 8.52 -27.89 20.87
N GLU A 447 7.39 -27.64 20.19
CA GLU A 447 6.04 -27.67 20.79
C GLU A 447 5.69 -29.05 21.39
N TYR A 448 6.32 -30.12 20.89
CA TYR A 448 6.13 -31.50 21.37
C TYR A 448 7.31 -32.01 22.21
N GLY A 449 8.16 -31.11 22.71
CA GLY A 449 9.31 -31.46 23.55
C GLY A 449 10.51 -32.09 22.80
N LEU A 450 10.47 -32.13 21.47
CA LEU A 450 11.56 -32.66 20.64
C LEU A 450 12.57 -31.55 20.34
N ILE A 451 13.41 -31.23 21.33
CA ILE A 451 14.39 -30.13 21.25
C ILE A 451 15.64 -30.59 20.51
N VAL A 452 15.96 -29.90 19.40
CA VAL A 452 17.16 -30.13 18.60
C VAL A 452 18.00 -28.86 18.49
N ALA A 453 19.29 -28.99 18.77
CA ALA A 453 20.25 -27.88 18.72
C ALA A 453 20.27 -27.16 17.36
N GLN A 454 20.64 -25.88 17.38
CA GLN A 454 20.81 -25.11 16.15
C GLN A 454 22.04 -25.58 15.36
N GLY A 455 22.00 -25.39 14.04
CA GLY A 455 23.14 -25.64 13.15
C GLY A 455 22.88 -26.71 12.08
N PRO A 456 23.66 -26.68 10.97
CA PRO A 456 23.44 -27.58 9.83
C PRO A 456 23.61 -29.06 10.16
N THR A 457 24.50 -29.40 11.09
CA THR A 457 24.79 -30.78 11.51
C THR A 457 23.61 -31.46 12.20
N HIS A 458 22.64 -30.69 12.71
CA HIS A 458 21.48 -31.21 13.43
C HIS A 458 20.24 -31.34 12.56
N VAL A 459 20.31 -30.97 11.27
CA VAL A 459 19.15 -30.99 10.36
C VAL A 459 18.66 -32.42 10.12
N THR A 460 19.57 -33.38 9.95
CA THR A 460 19.22 -34.80 9.79
C THR A 460 18.41 -35.31 10.99
N ARG A 461 18.75 -34.86 12.21
CA ARG A 461 18.02 -35.24 13.42
C ARG A 461 16.58 -34.70 13.43
N LEU A 462 16.34 -33.49 12.91
CA LEU A 462 14.98 -32.94 12.75
C LEU A 462 14.15 -33.82 11.81
N VAL A 463 14.73 -34.25 10.69
CA VAL A 463 14.07 -35.12 9.70
C VAL A 463 13.74 -36.48 10.33
N LEU A 464 14.70 -37.10 11.03
CA LEU A 464 14.49 -38.38 11.70
C LEU A 464 13.34 -38.34 12.74
N HIS A 465 13.19 -37.24 13.48
CA HIS A 465 12.07 -37.12 14.44
C HIS A 465 10.68 -37.12 13.79
N VAL A 466 10.59 -36.61 12.56
CA VAL A 466 9.34 -36.58 11.77
C VAL A 466 9.08 -37.93 11.11
N GLU A 467 10.11 -38.58 10.58
CA GLU A 467 10.04 -39.87 9.89
C GLU A 467 9.90 -41.06 10.85
N ASP A 468 10.33 -40.93 12.11
CA ASP A 468 10.22 -42.00 13.10
C ASP A 468 8.76 -42.26 13.50
N SER A 469 8.20 -43.39 13.03
CA SER A 469 6.84 -43.85 13.34
C SER A 469 6.59 -44.06 14.84
N ARG A 470 7.64 -44.16 15.66
CA ARG A 470 7.53 -44.32 17.12
C ARG A 470 7.44 -42.97 17.86
N SER A 471 7.59 -41.84 17.16
CA SER A 471 7.52 -40.53 17.79
C SER A 471 6.11 -40.20 18.27
N LYS A 472 5.98 -39.53 19.43
CA LYS A 472 4.69 -39.16 20.05
C LYS A 472 3.97 -38.00 19.34
N LEU A 473 4.33 -37.71 18.09
CA LEU A 473 3.73 -36.63 17.31
C LEU A 473 2.29 -36.99 16.94
N PRO A 474 1.30 -36.11 17.18
CA PRO A 474 -0.04 -36.30 16.65
C PRO A 474 -0.01 -36.47 15.14
N GLU A 475 -0.93 -37.29 14.61
CA GLU A 475 -0.98 -37.63 13.18
C GLU A 475 -1.06 -36.39 12.28
N ALA A 476 -1.95 -35.44 12.60
CA ALA A 476 -2.09 -34.19 11.85
C ALA A 476 -0.79 -33.37 11.82
N THR A 477 -0.05 -33.34 12.94
CA THR A 477 1.26 -32.68 13.02
C THR A 477 2.29 -33.42 12.17
N ARG A 478 2.34 -34.75 12.27
CA ARG A 478 3.27 -35.56 11.49
C ARG A 478 3.07 -35.36 9.99
N MET A 479 1.81 -35.34 9.52
CA MET A 479 1.49 -35.05 8.12
C MET A 479 2.00 -33.67 7.69
N ALA A 480 1.75 -32.62 8.49
CA ALA A 480 2.20 -31.27 8.17
C ALA A 480 3.74 -31.16 8.15
N LEU A 481 4.43 -31.81 9.10
CA LEU A 481 5.89 -31.80 9.17
C LEU A 481 6.53 -32.63 8.05
N ALA A 482 5.89 -33.71 7.60
CA ALA A 482 6.36 -34.50 6.45
C ALA A 482 6.43 -33.64 5.18
N ILE A 483 5.43 -32.79 4.93
CA ILE A 483 5.44 -31.83 3.80
C ILE A 483 6.63 -30.85 3.90
N LEU A 484 6.95 -30.39 5.11
CA LEU A 484 8.11 -29.53 5.34
C LEU A 484 9.44 -30.27 5.13
N VAL A 485 9.51 -31.55 5.51
CA VAL A 485 10.67 -32.42 5.23
C VAL A 485 10.85 -32.63 3.72
N ASP A 486 9.78 -32.90 2.98
CA ASP A 486 9.86 -33.08 1.52
C ASP A 486 10.27 -31.77 0.82
N THR A 487 9.71 -30.65 1.29
CA THR A 487 10.13 -29.32 0.82
C THR A 487 11.61 -29.09 1.08
N LEU A 488 12.12 -29.45 2.27
CA LEU A 488 13.52 -29.33 2.63
C LEU A 488 14.41 -30.18 1.70
N LYS A 489 14.06 -31.45 1.47
CA LYS A 489 14.78 -32.35 0.54
C LYS A 489 14.80 -31.79 -0.88
N SER A 490 13.68 -31.27 -1.37
CA SER A 490 13.59 -30.65 -2.70
C SER A 490 14.46 -29.39 -2.81
N LEU A 491 14.45 -28.54 -1.77
CA LEU A 491 15.30 -27.35 -1.72
C LEU A 491 16.79 -27.72 -1.74
N ASP A 492 17.20 -28.74 -0.99
CA ASP A 492 18.59 -29.24 -0.99
C ASP A 492 19.03 -29.70 -2.39
N GLN A 493 18.20 -30.50 -3.07
CA GLN A 493 18.50 -30.94 -4.45
C GLN A 493 18.62 -29.76 -5.43
N ARG A 494 17.72 -28.78 -5.34
CA ARG A 494 17.74 -27.60 -6.23
C ARG A 494 18.93 -26.69 -5.95
N ILE A 495 19.31 -26.51 -4.68
CA ILE A 495 20.52 -25.78 -4.28
C ILE A 495 21.75 -26.49 -4.85
N GLN A 496 21.83 -27.82 -4.73
CA GLN A 496 22.95 -28.60 -5.26
C GLN A 496 23.10 -28.44 -6.79
N LYS A 497 21.99 -28.44 -7.53
CA LYS A 497 22.02 -28.17 -8.98
C LYS A 497 22.63 -26.79 -9.30
N LEU A 498 22.23 -25.76 -8.55
CA LEU A 498 22.79 -24.41 -8.72
C LEU A 498 24.26 -24.33 -8.27
N ASP A 499 24.65 -25.08 -7.24
CA ASP A 499 26.04 -25.18 -6.78
C ASP A 499 26.95 -25.79 -7.84
N VAL A 500 26.51 -26.85 -8.53
CA VAL A 500 27.24 -27.46 -9.65
C VAL A 500 27.42 -26.46 -10.79
N GLU A 501 26.36 -25.73 -11.15
CA GLU A 501 26.43 -24.71 -12.22
C GLU A 501 27.37 -23.55 -11.84
N ILE A 502 27.32 -23.07 -10.59
CA ILE A 502 28.25 -22.03 -10.12
C ILE A 502 29.69 -22.54 -10.15
N ALA A 503 29.94 -23.78 -9.73
CA ALA A 503 31.27 -24.39 -9.75
C ALA A 503 31.80 -24.60 -11.18
N ARG A 504 30.92 -24.91 -12.14
CA ARG A 504 31.28 -24.97 -13.57
C ARG A 504 31.73 -23.60 -14.06
N ARG A 505 30.93 -22.54 -13.84
CA ARG A 505 31.29 -21.15 -14.20
C ARG A 505 32.59 -20.69 -13.56
N ALA A 506 32.80 -21.02 -12.27
CA ALA A 506 34.04 -20.70 -11.56
C ALA A 506 35.29 -21.34 -12.17
N ARG A 507 35.16 -22.52 -12.78
CA ARG A 507 36.28 -23.21 -13.44
C ARG A 507 36.60 -22.64 -14.80
N GLU A 508 35.61 -22.13 -15.51
CA GLU A 508 35.77 -21.54 -16.86
C GLU A 508 36.32 -20.12 -16.80
N ASP A 509 35.97 -19.36 -15.77
CA ASP A 509 36.35 -17.95 -15.61
C ASP A 509 37.75 -17.78 -14.96
N GLU A 510 38.67 -17.11 -15.65
CA GLU A 510 40.04 -16.87 -15.17
C GLU A 510 40.11 -15.99 -13.93
N ASP A 511 39.32 -14.91 -13.89
CA ASP A 511 39.26 -14.03 -12.73
C ASP A 511 38.68 -14.78 -11.54
N ALA A 512 37.71 -15.68 -11.75
CA ALA A 512 37.14 -16.49 -10.67
C ALA A 512 38.20 -17.42 -10.06
N ARG A 513 39.00 -18.08 -10.90
CA ARG A 513 40.13 -18.94 -10.45
C ARG A 513 41.15 -18.11 -9.67
N ARG A 514 41.48 -16.91 -10.14
CA ARG A 514 42.43 -16.01 -9.46
C ARG A 514 41.90 -15.53 -8.11
N LEU A 515 40.64 -15.13 -8.03
CA LEU A 515 40.01 -14.71 -6.77
C LEU A 515 39.89 -15.86 -5.76
N ALA A 516 39.67 -17.10 -6.23
CA ALA A 516 39.59 -18.29 -5.38
C ALA A 516 40.92 -18.65 -4.70
N THR A 517 42.05 -18.03 -5.09
CA THR A 517 43.33 -18.18 -4.40
C THR A 517 43.40 -17.42 -3.06
N ILE A 518 42.48 -16.48 -2.81
CA ILE A 518 42.43 -15.72 -1.57
C ILE A 518 41.88 -16.63 -0.44
N PRO A 519 42.58 -16.77 0.71
CA PRO A 519 42.06 -17.52 1.85
C PRO A 519 40.67 -17.03 2.28
N GLY A 520 39.70 -17.94 2.30
CA GLY A 520 38.30 -17.64 2.61
C GLY A 520 37.43 -17.26 1.40
N VAL A 521 38.00 -17.12 0.20
CA VAL A 521 37.24 -16.95 -1.04
C VAL A 521 37.20 -18.28 -1.78
N GLY A 522 36.07 -18.99 -1.73
CA GLY A 522 35.84 -20.19 -2.54
C GLY A 522 35.19 -19.87 -3.89
N PRO A 523 34.96 -20.89 -4.74
CA PRO A 523 34.36 -20.74 -6.07
C PRO A 523 33.05 -19.93 -6.08
N ILE A 524 32.15 -20.20 -5.13
CA ILE A 524 30.88 -19.47 -5.00
C ILE A 524 31.12 -17.97 -4.75
N THR A 525 32.03 -17.64 -3.83
CA THR A 525 32.34 -16.25 -3.50
C THR A 525 33.04 -15.54 -4.66
N ALA A 526 33.99 -16.22 -5.32
CA ALA A 526 34.73 -15.69 -6.46
C ALA A 526 33.79 -15.35 -7.63
N THR A 527 32.97 -16.32 -8.06
CA THR A 527 32.06 -16.11 -9.18
C THR A 527 30.93 -15.13 -8.82
N ALA A 528 30.47 -15.09 -7.56
CA ALA A 528 29.52 -14.07 -7.13
C ALA A 528 30.12 -12.67 -7.21
N LEU A 529 31.40 -12.49 -6.81
CA LEU A 529 32.09 -11.21 -6.91
C LEU A 529 32.13 -10.71 -8.36
N ILE A 530 32.41 -11.59 -9.31
CA ILE A 530 32.44 -11.25 -10.74
C ILE A 530 31.04 -10.93 -11.26
N ALA A 531 30.04 -11.74 -10.93
CA ALA A 531 28.68 -11.54 -11.45
C ALA A 531 27.93 -10.33 -10.85
N LEU A 532 28.22 -9.99 -9.59
CA LEU A 532 27.45 -9.01 -8.81
C LEU A 532 28.16 -7.68 -8.62
N ALA A 533 29.48 -7.66 -8.55
CA ALA A 533 30.22 -6.43 -8.32
C ALA A 533 30.47 -5.66 -9.62
N PRO A 534 30.50 -4.32 -9.60
CA PRO A 534 31.03 -3.54 -10.72
C PRO A 534 32.50 -3.87 -10.96
N GLY A 535 32.94 -3.74 -12.21
CA GLY A 535 34.35 -3.89 -12.58
C GLY A 535 35.27 -2.97 -11.76
N ALA A 536 36.52 -3.39 -11.55
CA ALA A 536 37.44 -2.71 -10.65
C ALA A 536 37.73 -1.24 -11.02
N ALA A 537 37.66 -0.91 -12.32
CA ALA A 537 37.79 0.44 -12.85
C ALA A 537 36.73 1.43 -12.32
N GLY A 538 35.59 0.93 -11.82
CA GLY A 538 34.55 1.74 -11.18
C GLY A 538 34.95 2.30 -9.80
N PHE A 539 36.13 1.95 -9.28
CA PHE A 539 36.60 2.36 -7.96
C PHE A 539 38.02 2.90 -8.03
N LYS A 540 38.27 4.06 -7.39
CA LYS A 540 39.62 4.68 -7.37
C LYS A 540 40.64 3.83 -6.59
N ARG A 541 40.18 3.10 -5.57
CA ARG A 541 41.00 2.27 -4.69
C ARG A 541 40.18 1.19 -3.99
N GLY A 542 40.83 0.12 -3.54
CA GLY A 542 40.15 -0.98 -2.85
C GLY A 542 39.41 -0.60 -1.56
N ARG A 543 39.75 0.53 -0.91
CA ARG A 543 38.96 1.05 0.23
C ARG A 543 37.56 1.48 -0.21
N ASP A 544 37.43 2.03 -1.41
CA ASP A 544 36.15 2.49 -1.96
C ASP A 544 35.27 1.28 -2.33
N PHE A 545 35.89 0.21 -2.83
CA PHE A 545 35.22 -1.08 -3.07
C PHE A 545 34.70 -1.71 -1.76
N ALA A 546 35.52 -1.75 -0.72
CA ALA A 546 35.10 -2.24 0.60
C ALA A 546 33.97 -1.39 1.21
N ALA A 547 33.98 -0.07 0.98
CA ALA A 547 32.90 0.82 1.39
C ALA A 547 31.60 0.55 0.61
N TRP A 548 31.69 0.30 -0.69
CA TRP A 548 30.55 -0.06 -1.55
C TRP A 548 29.90 -1.39 -1.15
N LEU A 549 30.67 -2.36 -0.66
CA LEU A 549 30.16 -3.61 -0.07
C LEU A 549 29.51 -3.40 1.32
N GLY A 550 29.72 -2.24 1.94
CA GLY A 550 29.24 -1.93 3.28
C GLY A 550 30.05 -2.59 4.40
N LEU A 551 31.33 -2.86 4.13
CA LEU A 551 32.29 -3.45 5.07
C LEU A 551 33.09 -2.37 5.84
N THR A 552 32.77 -1.09 5.68
CA THR A 552 33.38 0.02 6.43
C THR A 552 32.46 0.52 7.55
N PRO A 553 33.02 1.02 8.65
CA PRO A 553 32.24 1.62 9.73
C PRO A 553 31.40 2.82 9.25
N LEU A 554 30.22 3.00 9.83
CA LEU A 554 29.44 4.23 9.75
C LEU A 554 30.20 5.37 10.42
N GLN A 555 30.36 6.48 9.72
CA GLN A 555 30.94 7.69 10.28
C GLN A 555 29.82 8.66 10.66
N ARG A 556 29.74 9.00 11.96
CA ARG A 556 28.84 10.04 12.50
C ARG A 556 29.67 11.11 13.20
N SER A 557 30.46 11.84 12.41
CA SER A 557 31.37 12.87 12.95
C SER A 557 30.66 14.23 12.96
N THR A 558 30.73 14.96 14.08
CA THR A 558 30.23 16.34 14.22
C THR A 558 31.27 17.16 14.99
N GLY A 559 31.41 18.45 14.65
CA GLY A 559 32.30 19.38 15.37
C GLY A 559 33.76 18.91 15.49
N GLY A 560 34.34 18.31 14.44
CA GLY A 560 35.73 17.83 14.43
C GLY A 560 35.99 16.51 15.18
N LYS A 561 35.02 15.94 15.91
CA LYS A 561 35.19 14.66 16.62
C LYS A 561 34.81 13.48 15.73
N GLN A 562 35.76 12.57 15.47
CA GLN A 562 35.49 11.37 14.69
C GLN A 562 34.79 10.31 15.56
N LYS A 563 33.56 9.94 15.20
CA LYS A 563 32.83 8.81 15.78
C LYS A 563 32.55 7.75 14.71
N LEU A 564 33.19 6.60 14.85
CA LEU A 564 32.97 5.41 14.01
C LEU A 564 32.05 4.44 14.75
N GLY A 565 31.00 3.96 14.08
CA GLY A 565 29.99 3.04 14.64
C GLY A 565 30.02 1.66 13.99
N GLU A 566 28.84 1.02 13.92
CA GLU A 566 28.66 -0.27 13.24
C GLU A 566 29.05 -0.21 11.75
N THR A 567 29.21 -1.37 11.11
CA THR A 567 29.33 -1.43 9.65
C THR A 567 28.11 -0.79 8.98
N SER A 568 28.34 -0.06 7.89
CA SER A 568 27.25 0.67 7.22
C SER A 568 26.13 -0.22 6.75
N LYS A 569 26.45 -1.48 6.41
CA LYS A 569 25.52 -2.45 5.80
C LYS A 569 24.88 -1.91 4.51
N MET A 570 25.38 -0.79 3.97
CA MET A 570 25.00 -0.20 2.69
C MET A 570 25.74 -0.93 1.57
N GLY A 571 25.06 -1.41 0.54
CA GLY A 571 25.71 -2.14 -0.57
C GLY A 571 25.13 -3.52 -0.85
N GLU A 572 25.86 -4.30 -1.64
CA GLU A 572 25.45 -5.64 -2.06
C GLU A 572 25.52 -6.63 -0.86
N ARG A 573 24.33 -7.09 -0.43
CA ARG A 573 24.15 -7.90 0.79
C ARG A 573 24.75 -9.30 0.67
N THR A 574 24.67 -9.90 -0.52
CA THR A 574 25.11 -11.26 -0.82
C THR A 574 26.63 -11.39 -0.69
N LEU A 575 27.38 -10.53 -1.39
CA LEU A 575 28.83 -10.41 -1.38
C LEU A 575 29.34 -10.09 0.01
N ARG A 576 28.73 -9.14 0.71
CA ARG A 576 29.10 -8.84 2.10
C ARG A 576 28.97 -10.09 2.98
N ARG A 577 27.86 -10.82 2.88
CA ARG A 577 27.65 -12.06 3.64
C ARG A 577 28.66 -13.14 3.26
N LEU A 578 28.91 -13.35 1.97
CA LEU A 578 29.86 -14.35 1.48
C LEU A 578 31.29 -14.07 1.95
N LEU A 579 31.73 -12.81 1.91
CA LEU A 579 33.04 -12.41 2.44
C LEU A 579 33.14 -12.58 3.96
N ILE A 580 32.07 -12.28 4.71
CA ILE A 580 32.04 -12.52 6.16
C ILE A 580 32.09 -14.03 6.47
N ILE A 581 31.34 -14.86 5.74
CA ILE A 581 31.39 -16.32 5.89
C ILE A 581 32.81 -16.83 5.59
N GLY A 582 33.40 -16.36 4.49
CA GLY A 582 34.77 -16.67 4.10
C GLY A 582 35.80 -16.31 5.18
N ALA A 583 35.75 -15.07 5.66
CA ALA A 583 36.58 -14.61 6.77
C ALA A 583 36.35 -15.42 8.05
N SER A 584 35.10 -15.82 8.35
CA SER A 584 34.77 -16.62 9.53
C SER A 584 35.43 -17.99 9.46
N ALA A 585 35.44 -18.62 8.28
CA ALA A 585 36.11 -19.90 8.08
C ALA A 585 37.62 -19.79 8.32
N VAL A 586 38.26 -18.71 7.84
CA VAL A 586 39.68 -18.44 8.09
C VAL A 586 39.96 -18.23 9.58
N VAL A 587 39.14 -17.41 10.26
CA VAL A 587 39.26 -17.18 11.71
C VAL A 587 39.04 -18.47 12.51
N LEU A 588 38.09 -19.30 12.12
CA LEU A 588 37.83 -20.59 12.77
C LEU A 588 39.03 -21.53 12.64
N GLN A 589 39.63 -21.63 11.45
CA GLN A 589 40.84 -22.44 11.24
C GLN A 589 42.03 -21.91 12.04
N ALA A 590 42.23 -20.59 12.05
CA ALA A 590 43.26 -19.93 12.86
C ALA A 590 43.12 -20.21 14.35
N ARG A 591 41.89 -20.25 14.88
CA ARG A 591 41.64 -20.58 16.29
C ARG A 591 41.86 -22.06 16.62
N ARG A 592 41.67 -22.95 15.64
CA ARG A 592 41.84 -24.41 15.83
C ARG A 592 43.29 -24.85 15.67
N ARG A 593 44.02 -24.29 14.71
CA ARG A 593 45.37 -24.72 14.30
C ARG A 593 46.48 -23.74 14.71
N GLY A 594 46.12 -22.62 15.32
CA GLY A 594 47.04 -21.50 15.56
C GLY A 594 47.18 -20.59 14.34
N THR A 595 47.77 -19.42 14.57
CA THR A 595 48.14 -18.47 13.52
C THR A 595 49.64 -18.46 13.34
N PRO A 596 50.16 -18.22 12.11
CA PRO A 596 51.59 -17.97 11.92
C PRO A 596 52.09 -16.86 12.84
N GLU A 597 53.30 -17.03 13.37
CA GLU A 597 53.95 -16.09 14.27
C GLU A 597 54.08 -14.71 13.59
N GLY A 598 53.84 -13.64 14.35
CA GLY A 598 53.85 -12.28 13.81
C GLY A 598 52.74 -11.94 12.80
N SER A 599 51.80 -12.85 12.51
CA SER A 599 50.75 -12.57 11.52
C SER A 599 49.79 -11.47 11.97
N TRP A 600 49.28 -10.69 11.00
CA TRP A 600 48.26 -9.66 11.27
C TRP A 600 47.01 -10.27 11.94
N LEU A 601 46.61 -11.48 11.52
CA LEU A 601 45.42 -12.15 12.07
C LEU A 601 45.65 -12.55 13.54
N GLY A 602 46.81 -13.12 13.87
CA GLY A 602 47.18 -13.46 15.25
C GLY A 602 47.18 -12.23 16.16
N ARG A 603 47.84 -11.14 15.75
CA ARG A 603 47.85 -9.87 16.49
C ARG A 603 46.46 -9.25 16.69
N MET A 604 45.51 -9.50 15.78
CA MET A 604 44.14 -9.02 15.91
C MET A 604 43.32 -9.89 16.86
N LEU A 605 43.43 -11.22 16.76
CA LEU A 605 42.75 -12.16 17.65
C LEU A 605 43.19 -12.04 19.11
N ALA A 606 44.46 -11.66 19.35
CA ALA A 606 44.96 -11.39 20.69
C ALA A 606 44.36 -10.13 21.34
N ARG A 607 43.86 -9.17 20.54
CA ARG A 607 43.44 -7.83 21.03
C ARG A 607 41.95 -7.57 20.93
N LYS A 608 41.21 -8.33 20.12
CA LYS A 608 39.82 -8.00 19.76
C LYS A 608 38.93 -9.26 19.71
N PRO A 609 37.62 -9.12 19.98
CA PRO A 609 36.68 -10.23 19.89
C PRO A 609 36.67 -10.88 18.50
N PRO A 610 36.50 -12.21 18.39
CA PRO A 610 36.59 -12.93 17.11
C PRO A 610 35.69 -12.38 16.01
N MET A 611 34.45 -12.01 16.31
CA MET A 611 33.51 -11.46 15.32
C MET A 611 33.99 -10.12 14.75
N LEU A 612 34.62 -9.27 15.57
CA LEU A 612 35.18 -8.00 15.11
C LEU A 612 36.39 -8.25 14.20
N VAL A 613 37.22 -9.25 14.52
CA VAL A 613 38.33 -9.68 13.67
C VAL A 613 37.84 -10.25 12.34
N THR A 614 36.77 -11.06 12.35
CA THR A 614 36.11 -11.57 11.14
C THR A 614 35.69 -10.43 10.20
N VAL A 615 35.02 -9.41 10.73
CA VAL A 615 34.59 -8.26 9.90
C VAL A 615 35.79 -7.47 9.37
N ALA A 616 36.82 -7.27 10.17
CA ALA A 616 38.05 -6.62 9.74
C ALA A 616 38.78 -7.43 8.65
N LEU A 617 38.81 -8.76 8.78
CA LEU A 617 39.38 -9.64 7.77
C LEU A 617 38.56 -9.61 6.48
N ALA A 618 37.23 -9.62 6.54
CA ALA A 618 36.37 -9.48 5.37
C ALA A 618 36.61 -8.15 4.64
N ASN A 619 36.81 -7.03 5.37
CA ASN A 619 37.21 -5.75 4.78
C ASN A 619 38.58 -5.85 4.08
N LYS A 620 39.56 -6.50 4.72
CA LYS A 620 40.88 -6.75 4.12
C LYS A 620 40.78 -7.62 2.86
N MET A 621 39.98 -8.68 2.88
CA MET A 621 39.70 -9.54 1.73
C MET A 621 39.08 -8.74 0.58
N ALA A 622 38.09 -7.88 0.84
CA ALA A 622 37.51 -7.02 -0.20
C ALA A 622 38.56 -6.14 -0.90
N ARG A 623 39.51 -5.59 -0.14
CA ARG A 623 40.62 -4.79 -0.69
C ARG A 623 41.57 -5.63 -1.55
N ILE A 624 41.81 -6.88 -1.18
CA ILE A 624 42.61 -7.84 -1.95
C ILE A 624 41.89 -8.23 -3.23
N VAL A 625 40.59 -8.55 -3.15
CA VAL A 625 39.73 -8.84 -4.31
C VAL A 625 39.84 -7.70 -5.33
N TRP A 626 39.64 -6.44 -4.90
CA TRP A 626 39.79 -5.30 -5.80
C TRP A 626 41.19 -5.21 -6.41
N ALA A 627 42.24 -5.46 -5.63
CA ALA A 627 43.61 -5.41 -6.13
C ALA A 627 43.88 -6.46 -7.21
N LEU A 628 43.40 -7.70 -7.02
CA LEU A 628 43.53 -8.75 -8.04
C LEU A 628 42.69 -8.43 -9.28
N MET A 629 41.44 -7.98 -9.13
CA MET A 629 40.61 -7.58 -10.27
C MET A 629 41.20 -6.39 -11.05
N ALA A 630 41.87 -5.47 -10.37
CA ALA A 630 42.45 -4.28 -11.00
C ALA A 630 43.83 -4.52 -11.64
N LYS A 631 44.64 -5.41 -11.07
CA LYS A 631 46.07 -5.52 -11.41
C LYS A 631 46.51 -6.86 -11.99
N GLY A 632 45.64 -7.87 -12.06
CA GLY A 632 46.07 -9.20 -12.47
C GLY A 632 46.71 -10.01 -11.33
N GLY A 633 47.23 -11.20 -11.66
CA GLY A 633 47.97 -12.07 -10.75
C GLY A 633 47.14 -12.90 -9.77
N VAL A 634 47.83 -13.71 -8.96
CA VAL A 634 47.24 -14.58 -7.92
C VAL A 634 47.58 -14.05 -6.52
N TYR A 635 46.77 -14.42 -5.53
CA TYR A 635 47.06 -14.05 -4.15
C TYR A 635 48.39 -14.66 -3.69
N LYS A 636 49.27 -13.81 -3.13
CA LYS A 636 50.49 -14.22 -2.43
C LYS A 636 50.35 -13.82 -0.97
N ALA A 637 50.69 -14.71 -0.05
CA ALA A 637 50.71 -14.39 1.37
C ALA A 637 51.68 -13.21 1.60
N PRO A 638 51.32 -12.21 2.43
CA PRO A 638 52.26 -11.13 2.76
C PRO A 638 53.52 -11.74 3.38
N ALA A 639 54.70 -11.38 2.85
CA ALA A 639 55.96 -11.71 3.51
C ALA A 639 55.91 -11.19 4.94
N VAL A 640 56.32 -12.03 5.91
CA VAL A 640 56.49 -11.58 7.29
C VAL A 640 57.57 -10.51 7.23
N ALA A 641 57.24 -9.26 7.56
CA ALA A 641 58.24 -8.24 7.73
C ALA A 641 59.15 -8.71 8.88
N ALA A 642 60.42 -8.96 8.56
CA ALA A 642 61.46 -9.36 9.49
C ALA A 642 61.61 -8.34 10.62
#